data_AF-A0AA91I556-F1
#
_entry.id   AF-A0AA91I556-F1
#
_cell.length_a   1.000
_cell.length_b   1.000
_cell.length_c   1.000
_cell.angle_alpha   90.00
_cell.angle_beta   90.00
_cell.angle_gamma   90.00
#
_symmetry.space_group_name_H-M   'P 1'
#
loop_
_entity.id
_entity.type
_entity.pdbx_description
1 polymer ?
#
loop_
_entity_poly.entity_id
_entity_poly.type
_entity_poly.pdbx_seq_one_letter_code
_entity_poly.pdbx_strand_id
1 'polypeptide(L)'
;MFRKLTLCCALLALLVIVVGAYVRLTHAGLGCPDWPGCYGKAFVSDSPEFKADAAAGFPQQALDTAKAWKEMAHRYLAGGLAALALVWFGLAWRQSQRGVALASSGVVLALIAAQAALGMWTVASGTMPIVVASHLLLGFATFWAIAWSYLRLHPGLTPRAAKSGPTWLAWFAILVLLAQIGLGGWVSSNYAGLACIDFPRCNGQWLPATDYQRAFDLFGNADALSADAKMAIQAVHRIFAGFAFLVLSGLMLVATSERYPKPIRMAGNALSLLLLIQIALGVFAVKYTLPLPLAVAHNAFAALLMLPLLAILLFSRYRLGDEVEETGELPVPAVTAEPAAAPPASQESLYLRLSSQLRKTRSGLSGVLGSLAFGQKAVTKELLDELEANLLMADMGVETTTQIIKQLTDTLERDQLSDGDVLTVTLKQNLQDMLQPCSQPLQIPQQDGPFVILVVGVNGVGKTTSIGKLAKRLQQQGHSVMLAAGDTFRAAAVEQLQTWGERNNIQVVAQHTGADSASVIFDALQSAKAKNIDVLIADTAGRLHTKSNLMDELKKIKRIMGKLDESAPHEVLLILDAGTGQNALSQAKLFNEAVELTGIALTKLDGTAKGGIIFALANQLRVPIRFIGVGEQIDDLQDFDAKSFVDALFVKD
;
A
#
# COMPACT_ATOMS: atom_id res chain seq x y z
N MET A 1 -8.55 -20.51 14.45
CA MET A 1 -7.64 -21.15 15.43
C MET A 1 -6.23 -21.35 14.86
N PHE A 2 -6.07 -22.08 13.76
CA PHE A 2 -4.76 -22.41 13.17
C PHE A 2 -3.82 -21.22 12.92
N ARG A 3 -4.30 -20.16 12.25
CA ARG A 3 -3.48 -18.95 11.98
C ARG A 3 -3.02 -18.22 13.25
N LYS A 4 -3.83 -18.23 14.32
CA LYS A 4 -3.44 -17.67 15.63
C LYS A 4 -2.32 -18.52 16.25
N LEU A 5 -2.40 -19.84 16.11
CA LEU A 5 -1.35 -20.77 16.55
C LEU A 5 -0.06 -20.58 15.74
N THR A 6 -0.14 -20.38 14.42
CA THR A 6 1.03 -20.06 13.58
C THR A 6 1.70 -18.76 14.03
N LEU A 7 0.91 -17.73 14.36
CA LEU A 7 1.44 -16.47 14.91
C LEU A 7 2.11 -16.69 16.27
N CYS A 8 1.51 -17.48 17.16
CA CYS A 8 2.10 -17.85 18.43
C CYS A 8 3.45 -18.56 18.25
N CYS A 9 3.53 -19.51 17.31
CA CYS A 9 4.79 -20.18 16.95
C CYS A 9 5.83 -19.19 16.41
N ALA A 10 5.42 -18.23 15.57
CA ALA A 10 6.34 -17.22 15.03
C ALA A 10 6.90 -16.30 16.13
N LEU A 11 6.04 -15.84 17.05
CA LEU A 11 6.44 -15.01 18.18
C LEU A 11 7.37 -15.76 19.13
N LEU A 12 7.07 -17.03 19.42
CA LEU A 12 7.93 -17.86 20.24
C LEU A 12 9.27 -18.16 19.54
N ALA A 13 9.28 -18.41 18.23
CA ALA A 13 10.52 -18.58 17.47
C ALA A 13 11.40 -17.32 17.48
N LEU A 14 10.79 -16.13 17.37
CA LEU A 14 11.51 -14.86 17.54
C LEU A 14 12.08 -14.72 18.96
N LEU A 15 11.30 -15.09 19.99
CA LEU A 15 11.76 -15.08 21.38
C LEU A 15 12.93 -16.05 21.60
N VAL A 16 12.90 -17.24 21.01
CA VAL A 16 14.01 -18.21 21.04
C VAL A 16 15.27 -17.58 20.42
N ILE A 17 15.16 -16.89 19.28
CA ILE A 17 16.29 -16.16 18.66
C ILE A 17 16.85 -15.08 19.60
N VAL A 18 15.98 -14.29 20.24
CA VAL A 18 16.37 -13.22 21.17
C VAL A 18 17.11 -13.77 22.38
N VAL A 19 16.55 -14.81 23.03
CA VAL A 19 17.16 -15.44 24.19
C VAL A 19 18.44 -16.19 23.80
N GLY A 20 18.49 -16.83 22.63
CA GLY A 20 19.70 -17.45 22.10
C GLY A 20 20.83 -16.44 21.87
N ALA A 21 20.52 -15.25 21.33
CA ALA A 21 21.49 -14.16 21.22
C ALA A 21 21.98 -13.70 22.59
N TYR A 22 21.09 -13.57 23.58
CA TYR A 22 21.45 -13.24 24.96
C TYR A 22 22.37 -14.30 25.60
N VAL A 23 22.08 -15.59 25.44
CA VAL A 23 22.93 -16.70 25.93
C VAL A 23 24.33 -16.62 25.33
N ARG A 24 24.44 -16.43 24.01
CA ARG A 24 25.74 -16.34 23.32
C ARG A 24 26.54 -15.11 23.74
N LEU A 25 25.91 -13.94 23.77
CA LEU A 25 26.56 -12.67 24.10
C LEU A 25 26.95 -12.57 25.59
N THR A 26 26.39 -13.40 26.46
CA THR A 26 26.77 -13.51 27.88
C THR A 26 27.69 -14.69 28.17
N HIS A 27 28.20 -15.38 27.13
CA HIS A 27 29.06 -16.56 27.25
C HIS A 27 28.45 -17.70 28.08
N ALA A 28 27.12 -17.84 28.04
CA ALA A 28 26.38 -18.86 28.78
C ALA A 28 26.11 -20.12 27.94
N GLY A 29 26.64 -20.23 26.71
CA GLY A 29 26.36 -21.37 25.81
C GLY A 29 27.02 -22.70 26.19
N LEU A 30 27.89 -22.71 27.21
CA LEU A 30 28.47 -23.89 27.85
C LEU A 30 28.13 -23.91 29.35
N GLY A 31 27.00 -23.30 29.73
CA GLY A 31 26.51 -23.33 31.11
C GLY A 31 26.08 -24.74 31.53
N CYS A 32 25.72 -25.59 30.56
CA CYS A 32 25.29 -26.97 30.76
C CYS A 32 26.26 -27.96 30.04
N PRO A 33 26.83 -28.95 30.77
CA PRO A 33 27.74 -29.95 30.22
C PRO A 33 27.12 -30.87 29.16
N ASP A 34 25.82 -31.09 29.28
CA ASP A 34 25.08 -32.17 28.66
C ASP A 34 23.86 -31.63 27.89
N TRP A 35 23.24 -32.51 27.11
CA TRP A 35 22.05 -32.24 26.33
C TRP A 35 21.14 -33.47 26.34
N PRO A 36 19.80 -33.34 26.45
CA PRO A 36 19.03 -32.09 26.50
C PRO A 36 18.94 -31.45 27.89
N GLY A 37 19.36 -32.16 28.95
CA GLY A 37 19.37 -31.69 30.33
C GLY A 37 20.54 -30.78 30.68
N CYS A 38 20.67 -30.43 31.95
CA CYS A 38 21.77 -29.67 32.50
C CYS A 38 22.22 -30.31 33.81
N TYR A 39 23.48 -30.72 33.87
CA TYR A 39 24.04 -31.53 34.94
C TYR A 39 23.19 -32.79 35.21
N GLY A 40 22.72 -33.45 34.15
CA GLY A 40 21.92 -34.68 34.23
C GLY A 40 20.47 -34.49 34.68
N LYS A 41 20.02 -33.24 34.88
CA LYS A 41 18.65 -32.91 35.32
C LYS A 41 17.92 -32.09 34.27
N ALA A 42 16.59 -32.22 34.23
CA ALA A 42 15.76 -31.39 33.36
C ALA A 42 15.53 -29.97 33.90
N PHE A 43 15.70 -29.76 35.22
CA PHE A 43 15.50 -28.49 35.89
C PHE A 43 16.74 -28.11 36.69
N VAL A 44 17.20 -26.88 36.49
CA VAL A 44 18.28 -26.28 37.26
C VAL A 44 17.69 -25.69 38.54
N SER A 45 18.40 -25.82 39.66
CA SER A 45 18.03 -25.17 40.91
C SER A 45 19.28 -24.66 41.64
N ASP A 46 19.10 -23.75 42.58
CA ASP A 46 20.17 -23.30 43.47
C ASP A 46 20.27 -24.13 44.76
N SER A 47 19.55 -25.26 44.87
CA SER A 47 19.52 -26.06 46.09
C SER A 47 20.89 -26.73 46.37
N PRO A 48 21.25 -26.92 47.65
CA PRO A 48 22.47 -27.65 48.02
C PRO A 48 22.55 -29.05 47.41
N GLU A 49 21.41 -29.74 47.33
CA GLU A 49 21.28 -31.06 46.73
C GLU A 49 21.63 -31.06 45.24
N PHE A 50 21.08 -30.10 44.47
CA PHE A 50 21.40 -29.98 43.04
C PHE A 50 22.88 -29.69 42.81
N LYS A 51 23.48 -28.82 43.64
CA LYS A 51 24.91 -28.49 43.55
C LYS A 51 25.79 -29.70 43.88
N ALA A 52 25.42 -30.50 44.87
CA ALA A 52 26.11 -31.73 45.23
C ALA A 52 26.01 -32.79 44.11
N ASP A 53 24.81 -33.01 43.57
CA ASP A 53 24.57 -33.91 42.43
C ASP A 53 25.39 -33.50 41.20
N ALA A 54 25.40 -32.20 40.87
CA ALA A 54 26.14 -31.65 39.75
C ALA A 54 27.65 -31.85 39.92
N ALA A 55 28.20 -31.56 41.11
CA ALA A 55 29.61 -31.76 41.41
C ALA A 55 30.02 -33.24 41.36
N ALA A 56 29.13 -34.15 41.78
CA ALA A 56 29.38 -35.59 41.73
C ALA A 56 29.31 -36.15 40.29
N GLY A 57 28.33 -35.71 39.49
CA GLY A 57 28.12 -36.20 38.12
C GLY A 57 29.07 -35.61 37.08
N PHE A 58 29.54 -34.38 37.30
CA PHE A 58 30.38 -33.63 36.36
C PHE A 58 31.59 -33.00 37.07
N PRO A 59 32.51 -33.82 37.65
CA PRO A 59 33.57 -33.34 38.54
C PRO A 59 34.59 -32.42 37.87
N GLN A 60 34.67 -32.43 36.53
CA GLN A 60 35.59 -31.61 35.75
C GLN A 60 34.98 -30.27 35.29
N GLN A 61 33.71 -29.99 35.62
CA GLN A 61 33.01 -28.77 35.19
C GLN A 61 32.42 -28.03 36.39
N ALA A 62 32.86 -26.80 36.61
CA ALA A 62 32.37 -25.96 37.68
C ALA A 62 30.95 -25.45 37.37
N LEU A 63 30.01 -25.71 38.29
CA LEU A 63 28.64 -25.23 38.18
C LEU A 63 28.55 -23.71 38.38
N ASP A 64 28.16 -23.01 37.32
CA ASP A 64 27.68 -21.63 37.36
C ASP A 64 26.16 -21.65 37.14
N THR A 65 25.40 -21.57 38.24
CA THR A 65 23.93 -21.67 38.18
C THR A 65 23.30 -20.54 37.37
N ALA A 66 23.91 -19.35 37.33
CA ALA A 66 23.42 -18.24 36.53
C ALA A 66 23.59 -18.51 35.03
N LYS A 67 24.71 -19.10 34.59
CA LYS A 67 24.88 -19.52 33.18
C LYS A 67 23.99 -20.69 32.82
N ALA A 68 23.90 -21.70 33.70
CA ALA A 68 23.03 -22.86 33.52
C ALA A 68 21.55 -22.45 33.34
N TRP A 69 21.06 -21.49 34.14
CA TRP A 69 19.70 -20.96 34.00
C TRP A 69 19.46 -20.25 32.67
N LYS A 70 20.41 -19.43 32.21
CA LYS A 70 20.29 -18.73 30.92
C LYS A 70 20.19 -19.73 29.77
N GLU A 71 21.03 -20.76 29.79
CA GLU A 71 21.02 -21.80 28.77
C GLU A 71 19.75 -22.65 28.81
N MET A 72 19.31 -23.08 29.99
CA MET A 72 18.09 -23.86 30.14
C MET A 72 16.83 -23.07 29.80
N ALA A 73 16.77 -21.77 30.11
CA ALA A 73 15.66 -20.91 29.69
C ALA A 73 15.50 -20.91 28.16
N HIS A 74 16.61 -20.81 27.41
CA HIS A 74 16.60 -20.95 25.96
C HIS A 74 16.10 -22.34 25.51
N ARG A 75 16.60 -23.42 26.12
CA ARG A 75 16.20 -24.80 25.80
C ARG A 75 14.71 -25.07 26.08
N TYR A 76 14.16 -24.53 27.16
CA TYR A 76 12.72 -24.63 27.46
C TYR A 76 11.86 -23.93 26.42
N LEU A 77 12.25 -22.72 26.00
CA LEU A 77 11.53 -22.00 24.95
C LEU A 77 11.58 -22.76 23.61
N ALA A 78 12.74 -23.34 23.26
CA ALA A 78 12.89 -24.16 22.06
C ALA A 78 12.06 -25.45 22.14
N GLY A 79 12.04 -26.13 23.29
CA GLY A 79 11.18 -27.30 23.54
C GLY A 79 9.70 -26.95 23.47
N GLY A 80 9.30 -25.81 24.03
CA GLY A 80 7.94 -25.28 23.92
C GLY A 80 7.54 -24.98 22.47
N LEU A 81 8.46 -24.43 21.66
CA LEU A 81 8.25 -24.22 20.23
C LEU A 81 8.04 -25.55 19.50
N ALA A 82 8.84 -26.58 19.81
CA ALA A 82 8.68 -27.91 19.23
C ALA A 82 7.31 -28.52 19.57
N ALA A 83 6.88 -28.43 20.84
CA ALA A 83 5.57 -28.91 21.26
C ALA A 83 4.42 -28.17 20.54
N LEU A 84 4.49 -26.83 20.46
CA LEU A 84 3.50 -26.05 19.72
C LEU A 84 3.51 -26.35 18.22
N ALA A 85 4.69 -26.59 17.62
CA ALA A 85 4.81 -26.96 16.21
C ALA A 85 4.19 -28.33 15.93
N LEU A 86 4.29 -29.30 16.84
CA LEU A 86 3.61 -30.59 16.72
C LEU A 86 2.09 -30.46 16.77
N VAL A 87 1.55 -29.66 17.70
CA VAL A 87 0.12 -29.34 17.75
C VAL A 87 -0.31 -28.62 16.46
N TRP A 88 0.50 -27.68 16.00
CA TRP A 88 0.28 -26.95 14.75
C TRP A 88 0.23 -27.88 13.54
N PHE A 89 1.16 -28.83 13.43
CA PHE A 89 1.15 -29.87 12.39
C PHE A 89 -0.10 -30.77 12.48
N GLY A 90 -0.47 -31.24 13.67
CA GLY A 90 -1.68 -32.04 13.86
C GLY A 90 -2.96 -31.33 13.42
N LEU A 91 -3.05 -30.01 13.66
CA LEU A 91 -4.18 -29.19 13.22
C LEU A 91 -4.16 -28.82 11.73
N ALA A 92 -3.04 -29.04 11.03
CA ALA A 92 -2.91 -28.74 9.61
C ALA A 92 -3.85 -29.60 8.76
N TRP A 93 -4.15 -30.82 9.21
CA TRP A 93 -5.10 -31.74 8.57
C TRP A 93 -6.53 -31.18 8.49
N ARG A 94 -6.86 -30.22 9.37
CA ARG A 94 -8.20 -29.60 9.45
C ARG A 94 -8.33 -28.33 8.63
N GLN A 95 -7.28 -27.87 7.96
CA GLN A 95 -7.33 -26.65 7.15
C GLN A 95 -8.03 -26.87 5.80
N SER A 96 -8.52 -25.81 5.17
CA SER A 96 -9.03 -25.87 3.79
C SER A 96 -7.89 -26.11 2.80
N GLN A 97 -6.75 -25.44 2.99
CA GLN A 97 -5.53 -25.61 2.19
C GLN A 97 -4.60 -26.70 2.77
N ARG A 98 -5.10 -27.94 2.93
CA ARG A 98 -4.41 -29.04 3.64
C ARG A 98 -2.99 -29.29 3.14
N GLY A 99 -2.80 -29.42 1.83
CA GLY A 99 -1.48 -29.73 1.25
C GLY A 99 -0.41 -28.70 1.60
N VAL A 100 -0.75 -27.40 1.48
CA VAL A 100 0.17 -26.31 1.82
C VAL A 100 0.45 -26.28 3.32
N ALA A 101 -0.60 -26.43 4.14
CA ALA A 101 -0.47 -26.42 5.60
C ALA A 101 0.38 -27.59 6.13
N LEU A 102 0.25 -28.77 5.55
CA LEU A 102 1.03 -29.96 5.92
C LEU A 102 2.47 -29.87 5.45
N ALA A 103 2.69 -29.41 4.22
CA ALA A 103 4.04 -29.21 3.71
C ALA A 103 4.79 -28.16 4.55
N SER A 104 4.18 -27.00 4.81
CA SER A 104 4.84 -25.93 5.58
C SER A 104 5.11 -26.33 7.02
N SER A 105 4.17 -26.99 7.70
CA SER A 105 4.36 -27.45 9.07
C SER A 105 5.34 -28.62 9.17
N GLY A 106 5.36 -29.52 8.19
CA GLY A 106 6.36 -30.58 8.10
C GLY A 106 7.78 -30.04 7.90
N VAL A 107 7.97 -29.05 7.01
CA VAL A 107 9.27 -28.38 6.84
C VAL A 107 9.73 -27.74 8.16
N VAL A 108 8.84 -27.04 8.87
CA VAL A 108 9.19 -26.44 10.17
C VAL A 108 9.59 -27.50 11.20
N LEU A 109 8.88 -28.63 11.28
CA LEU A 109 9.27 -29.73 12.16
C LEU A 109 10.65 -30.30 11.81
N ALA A 110 10.96 -30.46 10.52
CA ALA A 110 12.27 -30.90 10.07
C ALA A 110 13.37 -29.89 10.44
N LEU A 111 13.11 -28.58 10.29
CA LEU A 111 14.03 -27.51 10.70
C LEU A 111 14.26 -27.52 12.22
N ILE A 112 13.21 -27.74 13.03
CA ILE A 112 13.31 -27.85 14.50
C ILE A 112 14.10 -29.09 14.91
N ALA A 113 13.90 -30.23 14.24
CA ALA A 113 14.68 -31.44 14.51
C ALA A 113 16.17 -31.25 14.16
N ALA A 114 16.45 -30.61 13.02
CA ALA A 114 17.82 -30.24 12.64
C ALA A 114 18.43 -29.20 13.60
N GLN A 115 17.63 -28.26 14.12
CA GLN A 115 18.03 -27.34 15.20
C GLN A 115 18.45 -28.08 16.47
N ALA A 116 17.66 -29.07 16.90
CA ALA A 116 17.97 -29.88 18.07
C ALA A 116 19.27 -30.68 17.88
N ALA A 117 19.46 -31.29 16.71
CA ALA A 117 20.68 -32.01 16.37
C ALA A 117 21.92 -31.09 16.36
N LEU A 118 21.82 -29.90 15.74
CA LEU A 118 22.90 -28.90 15.79
C LEU A 118 23.14 -28.40 17.21
N GLY A 119 22.09 -28.23 18.02
CA GLY A 119 22.22 -27.84 19.44
C GLY A 119 23.01 -28.87 20.23
N MET A 120 22.71 -30.15 20.07
CA MET A 120 23.51 -31.24 20.66
C MET A 120 24.97 -31.18 20.17
N TRP A 121 25.19 -30.96 18.88
CA TRP A 121 26.55 -30.83 18.33
C TRP A 121 27.28 -29.59 18.87
N THR A 122 26.61 -28.47 19.11
CA THR A 122 27.26 -27.28 19.70
C THR A 122 27.82 -27.57 21.09
N VAL A 123 27.12 -28.36 21.91
CA VAL A 123 27.61 -28.78 23.24
C VAL A 123 28.78 -29.77 23.08
N ALA A 124 28.61 -30.80 22.24
CA ALA A 124 29.63 -31.82 22.04
C ALA A 124 30.94 -31.30 21.41
N SER A 125 30.86 -30.22 20.62
CA SER A 125 32.01 -29.57 19.97
C SER A 125 32.59 -28.39 20.74
N GLY A 126 32.13 -28.12 21.97
CA GLY A 126 32.64 -27.00 22.77
C GLY A 126 32.39 -25.63 22.14
N THR A 127 31.22 -25.43 21.53
CA THR A 127 30.81 -24.19 20.84
C THR A 127 31.67 -23.79 19.65
N MET A 128 32.08 -24.75 18.82
CA MET A 128 32.80 -24.47 17.57
C MET A 128 32.08 -23.38 16.73
N PRO A 129 32.76 -22.29 16.31
CA PRO A 129 32.10 -21.12 15.73
C PRO A 129 31.21 -21.42 14.51
N ILE A 130 31.65 -22.31 13.61
CA ILE A 130 30.86 -22.69 12.43
C ILE A 130 29.57 -23.43 12.78
N VAL A 131 29.61 -24.29 13.80
CA VAL A 131 28.43 -25.04 14.28
C VAL A 131 27.47 -24.07 14.97
N VAL A 132 27.97 -23.14 15.78
CA VAL A 132 27.17 -22.10 16.44
C VAL A 132 26.53 -21.14 15.42
N ALA A 133 27.29 -20.70 14.41
CA ALA A 133 26.77 -19.85 13.34
C ALA A 133 25.72 -20.58 12.48
N SER A 134 25.95 -21.87 12.18
CA SER A 134 24.98 -22.72 11.46
C SER A 134 23.71 -22.93 12.27
N HIS A 135 23.84 -23.18 13.56
CA HIS A 135 22.72 -23.27 14.49
C HIS A 135 21.93 -21.96 14.53
N LEU A 136 22.59 -20.79 14.57
CA LEU A 136 21.90 -19.49 14.50
C LEU A 136 21.11 -19.32 13.20
N LEU A 137 21.76 -19.57 12.05
CA LEU A 137 21.13 -19.42 10.73
C LEU A 137 19.91 -20.32 10.57
N LEU A 138 19.99 -21.55 11.07
CA LEU A 138 18.87 -22.49 11.00
C LEU A 138 17.72 -22.08 11.95
N GLY A 139 18.01 -21.45 13.09
CA GLY A 139 17.00 -20.81 13.96
C GLY A 139 16.25 -19.68 13.24
N PHE A 140 16.98 -18.82 12.52
CA PHE A 140 16.40 -17.76 11.68
C PHE A 140 15.54 -18.36 10.55
N ALA A 141 16.04 -19.40 9.87
CA ALA A 141 15.30 -20.11 8.83
C ALA A 141 13.98 -20.71 9.35
N THR A 142 13.97 -21.20 10.59
CA THR A 142 12.77 -21.72 11.25
C THR A 142 11.74 -20.60 11.46
N PHE A 143 12.16 -19.46 12.02
CA PHE A 143 11.29 -18.29 12.17
C PHE A 143 10.72 -17.81 10.83
N TRP A 144 11.55 -17.72 9.79
CA TRP A 144 11.13 -17.29 8.46
C TRP A 144 10.20 -18.29 7.77
N ALA A 145 10.40 -19.60 7.96
CA ALA A 145 9.50 -20.63 7.44
C ALA A 145 8.11 -20.55 8.10
N ILE A 146 8.05 -20.32 9.41
CA ILE A 146 6.78 -20.11 10.13
C ILE A 146 6.11 -18.81 9.66
N ALA A 147 6.87 -17.71 9.53
CA ALA A 147 6.36 -16.44 9.04
C ALA A 147 5.84 -16.54 7.59
N TRP A 148 6.56 -17.25 6.71
CA TRP A 148 6.11 -17.57 5.37
C TRP A 148 4.80 -18.35 5.39
N SER A 149 4.68 -19.35 6.27
CA SER A 149 3.44 -20.11 6.42
C SER A 149 2.29 -19.24 6.92
N TYR A 150 2.53 -18.31 7.85
CA TYR A 150 1.54 -17.36 8.35
C TYR A 150 1.00 -16.46 7.24
N LEU A 151 1.91 -15.96 6.38
CA LEU A 151 1.57 -15.17 5.22
C LEU A 151 0.80 -16.00 4.18
N ARG A 152 1.33 -17.18 3.79
CA ARG A 152 0.80 -18.02 2.72
C ARG A 152 -0.59 -18.57 3.00
N LEU A 153 -0.90 -18.89 4.25
CA LEU A 153 -2.18 -19.46 4.69
C LEU A 153 -3.21 -18.39 5.06
N HIS A 154 -3.02 -17.15 4.61
CA HIS A 154 -4.02 -16.10 4.76
C HIS A 154 -5.29 -16.48 3.96
N PRO A 155 -6.49 -16.47 4.57
CA PRO A 155 -7.71 -16.97 3.94
C PRO A 155 -8.14 -16.15 2.72
N GLY A 156 -7.86 -14.84 2.71
CA GLY A 156 -8.14 -13.96 1.59
C GLY A 156 -7.10 -13.97 0.46
N LEU A 157 -6.11 -14.88 0.45
CA LEU A 157 -5.12 -14.93 -0.62
C LEU A 157 -5.62 -15.73 -1.82
N THR A 158 -5.58 -15.12 -3.00
CA THR A 158 -5.81 -15.79 -4.28
C THR A 158 -4.59 -15.63 -5.20
N PRO A 159 -4.28 -16.60 -6.08
CA PRO A 159 -3.20 -16.44 -7.07
C PRO A 159 -3.47 -15.25 -7.99
N ARG A 160 -2.42 -14.51 -8.36
CA ARG A 160 -2.49 -13.49 -9.41
C ARG A 160 -2.37 -14.14 -10.79
N ALA A 161 -3.09 -13.62 -11.78
CA ALA A 161 -2.96 -14.05 -13.18
C ALA A 161 -1.56 -13.73 -13.74
N ALA A 162 -1.07 -12.51 -13.50
CA ALA A 162 0.27 -12.07 -13.85
C ALA A 162 1.11 -11.76 -12.59
N LYS A 163 2.40 -12.13 -12.61
CA LYS A 163 3.34 -11.77 -11.55
C LYS A 163 3.56 -10.26 -11.54
N SER A 164 3.28 -9.60 -10.42
CA SER A 164 3.43 -8.14 -10.28
C SER A 164 4.33 -7.81 -9.11
N GLY A 165 5.60 -7.51 -9.37
CA GLY A 165 6.54 -7.17 -8.29
C GLY A 165 8.01 -7.27 -8.69
N PRO A 166 8.93 -6.69 -7.93
CA PRO A 166 10.36 -6.74 -8.20
C PRO A 166 10.96 -8.07 -7.75
N THR A 167 10.43 -9.19 -8.24
CA THR A 167 10.73 -10.54 -7.70
C THR A 167 12.20 -10.92 -7.81
N TRP A 168 12.86 -10.62 -8.92
CA TRP A 168 14.29 -10.88 -9.10
C TRP A 168 15.13 -10.09 -8.09
N LEU A 169 14.86 -8.78 -7.95
CA LEU A 169 15.56 -7.92 -7.01
C LEU A 169 15.29 -8.33 -5.56
N ALA A 170 14.08 -8.79 -5.25
CA ALA A 170 13.74 -9.33 -3.94
C ALA A 170 14.52 -10.62 -3.62
N TRP A 171 14.64 -11.55 -4.57
CA TRP A 171 15.47 -12.76 -4.37
C TRP A 171 16.95 -12.42 -4.18
N PHE A 172 17.46 -11.48 -4.98
CA PHE A 172 18.83 -11.00 -4.82
C PHE A 172 19.04 -10.36 -3.44
N ALA A 173 18.11 -9.52 -3.00
CA ALA A 173 18.14 -8.90 -1.68
C ALA A 173 18.05 -9.93 -0.53
N ILE A 174 17.28 -11.01 -0.68
CA ILE A 174 17.23 -12.11 0.30
C ILE A 174 18.59 -12.77 0.40
N LEU A 175 19.24 -13.08 -0.73
CA LEU A 175 20.55 -13.72 -0.73
C LEU A 175 21.61 -12.82 -0.08
N VAL A 176 21.60 -11.52 -0.37
CA VAL A 176 22.49 -10.54 0.27
C VAL A 176 22.20 -10.44 1.77
N LEU A 177 20.94 -10.38 2.19
CA LEU A 177 20.59 -10.32 3.61
C LEU A 177 21.01 -11.61 4.34
N LEU A 178 20.83 -12.79 3.75
CA LEU A 178 21.28 -14.07 4.30
C LEU A 178 22.80 -14.08 4.50
N ALA A 179 23.57 -13.64 3.51
CA ALA A 179 25.02 -13.52 3.62
C ALA A 179 25.43 -12.57 4.74
N GLN A 180 24.77 -11.41 4.86
CA GLN A 180 25.05 -10.43 5.92
C GLN A 180 24.73 -10.99 7.33
N ILE A 181 23.62 -11.72 7.47
CA ILE A 181 23.26 -12.39 8.73
C ILE A 181 24.27 -13.49 9.07
N GLY A 182 24.72 -14.26 8.08
CA GLY A 182 25.79 -15.25 8.23
C GLY A 182 27.09 -14.63 8.73
N LEU A 183 27.52 -13.52 8.12
CA LEU A 183 28.68 -12.74 8.56
C LEU A 183 28.50 -12.20 9.99
N GLY A 184 27.30 -11.72 10.34
CA GLY A 184 26.99 -11.29 11.71
C GLY A 184 27.02 -12.44 12.73
N GLY A 185 26.55 -13.63 12.34
CA GLY A 185 26.68 -14.85 13.11
C GLY A 185 28.15 -15.26 13.31
N TRP A 186 28.98 -15.10 12.27
CA TRP A 186 30.41 -15.33 12.32
C TRP A 186 31.13 -14.35 13.26
N VAL A 187 30.79 -13.05 13.20
CA VAL A 187 31.26 -12.04 14.16
C VAL A 187 30.92 -12.43 15.60
N SER A 188 29.66 -12.82 15.82
CA SER A 188 29.17 -13.09 17.19
C SER A 188 29.71 -14.40 17.77
N SER A 189 29.91 -15.43 16.96
CA SER A 189 30.48 -16.73 17.40
C SER A 189 31.98 -16.66 17.65
N ASN A 190 32.69 -15.74 16.97
CA ASN A 190 34.12 -15.51 17.18
C ASN A 190 34.43 -14.34 18.13
N TYR A 191 33.41 -13.74 18.76
CA TYR A 191 33.53 -12.62 19.68
C TYR A 191 34.27 -11.40 19.08
N ALA A 192 34.07 -11.15 17.78
CA ALA A 192 34.76 -10.10 17.03
C ALA A 192 34.05 -8.74 17.07
N GLY A 193 32.91 -8.62 17.76
CA GLY A 193 32.06 -7.42 17.73
C GLY A 193 32.73 -6.12 18.17
N LEU A 194 33.74 -6.20 19.04
CA LEU A 194 34.51 -5.06 19.57
C LEU A 194 35.87 -4.85 18.87
N ALA A 195 36.20 -5.64 17.83
CA ALA A 195 37.51 -5.56 17.17
C ALA A 195 37.76 -4.25 16.41
N CYS A 196 36.69 -3.50 16.10
CA CYS A 196 36.73 -2.18 15.46
C CYS A 196 35.98 -1.16 16.33
N ILE A 197 36.67 -0.12 16.81
CA ILE A 197 36.12 0.80 17.83
C ILE A 197 35.47 2.08 17.27
N ASP A 198 35.70 2.40 16.01
CA ASP A 198 35.15 3.56 15.29
C ASP A 198 34.07 3.14 14.28
N PHE A 199 33.36 4.12 13.71
CA PHE A 199 32.38 3.92 12.63
C PHE A 199 32.44 5.16 11.70
N PRO A 200 32.33 5.03 10.37
CA PRO A 200 32.02 3.82 9.58
C PRO A 200 33.25 2.94 9.27
N ARG A 201 34.46 3.43 9.51
CA ARG A 201 35.71 2.70 9.29
C ARG A 201 35.98 1.69 10.40
N CYS A 202 37.01 0.85 10.23
CA CYS A 202 37.55 -0.03 11.24
C CYS A 202 38.98 0.39 11.59
N ASN A 203 39.15 0.91 12.81
CA ASN A 203 40.36 1.50 13.36
C ASN A 203 41.02 2.50 12.39
N GLY A 204 40.20 3.39 11.80
CA GLY A 204 40.65 4.44 10.87
C GLY A 204 40.80 3.98 9.40
N GLN A 205 40.68 2.68 9.11
CA GLN A 205 40.86 2.09 7.78
C GLN A 205 39.55 1.48 7.26
N TRP A 206 39.28 1.57 5.96
CA TRP A 206 38.11 0.92 5.35
C TRP A 206 38.32 -0.59 5.18
N LEU A 207 39.52 -0.99 4.77
CA LEU A 207 39.95 -2.37 4.63
C LEU A 207 41.32 -2.50 5.31
N PRO A 208 41.36 -2.91 6.60
CA PRO A 208 42.62 -2.95 7.33
C PRO A 208 43.55 -4.05 6.79
N ALA A 209 44.86 -3.80 6.78
CA ALA A 209 45.85 -4.81 6.39
C ALA A 209 45.99 -5.86 7.50
N THR A 210 45.21 -6.93 7.41
CA THR A 210 45.11 -7.99 8.44
C THR A 210 45.13 -9.39 7.83
N ASP A 211 45.16 -10.40 8.71
CA ASP A 211 45.12 -11.82 8.32
C ASP A 211 43.69 -12.27 7.93
N TYR A 212 43.30 -11.98 6.70
CA TYR A 212 42.03 -12.43 6.11
C TYR A 212 41.96 -13.94 5.88
N GLN A 213 43.10 -14.63 5.76
CA GLN A 213 43.13 -16.07 5.53
C GLN A 213 42.68 -16.81 6.78
N ARG A 214 43.24 -16.46 7.95
CA ARG A 214 42.77 -17.04 9.23
C ARG A 214 41.39 -16.57 9.64
N ALA A 215 40.98 -15.37 9.26
CA ALA A 215 39.66 -14.82 9.59
C ALA A 215 38.48 -15.68 9.08
N PHE A 216 38.69 -16.43 8.00
CA PHE A 216 37.67 -17.26 7.34
C PHE A 216 38.09 -18.72 7.20
N ASP A 217 39.03 -19.19 8.04
CA ASP A 217 39.30 -20.61 8.17
C ASP A 217 38.15 -21.29 8.94
N LEU A 218 37.18 -21.82 8.19
CA LEU A 218 35.93 -22.37 8.74
C LEU A 218 36.14 -23.64 9.58
N PHE A 219 37.25 -24.34 9.36
CA PHE A 219 37.55 -25.64 9.98
C PHE A 219 38.90 -25.66 10.71
N GLY A 220 39.56 -24.52 10.83
CA GLY A 220 40.85 -24.36 11.50
C GLY A 220 40.83 -24.81 12.96
N ASN A 221 42.01 -25.16 13.48
CA ASN A 221 42.20 -25.54 14.87
C ASN A 221 41.60 -24.48 15.82
N ALA A 222 40.98 -24.97 16.91
CA ALA A 222 40.22 -24.20 17.91
C ALA A 222 41.06 -23.21 18.74
N ASP A 223 42.25 -22.83 18.28
CA ASP A 223 43.05 -21.80 18.91
C ASP A 223 42.34 -20.45 18.81
N ALA A 224 42.43 -19.64 19.87
CA ALA A 224 41.81 -18.33 19.90
C ALA A 224 42.31 -17.47 18.74
N LEU A 225 41.39 -17.06 17.85
CA LEU A 225 41.68 -16.15 16.74
C LEU A 225 42.48 -14.93 17.22
N SER A 226 43.51 -14.56 16.46
CA SER A 226 44.30 -13.35 16.70
C SER A 226 43.42 -12.11 16.64
N ALA A 227 43.86 -11.04 17.31
CA ALA A 227 43.19 -9.75 17.25
C ALA A 227 43.01 -9.26 15.80
N ASP A 228 44.02 -9.48 14.95
CA ASP A 228 44.01 -9.11 13.53
C ASP A 228 42.95 -9.89 12.74
N ALA A 229 42.82 -11.20 12.99
CA ALA A 229 41.79 -12.02 12.35
C ALA A 229 40.37 -11.62 12.79
N LYS A 230 40.17 -11.28 14.08
CA LYS A 230 38.90 -10.73 14.58
C LYS A 230 38.58 -9.37 13.94
N MET A 231 39.59 -8.52 13.76
CA MET A 231 39.45 -7.25 13.07
C MET A 231 39.03 -7.45 11.62
N ALA A 232 39.62 -8.42 10.91
CA ALA A 232 39.24 -8.79 9.55
C ALA A 232 37.77 -9.24 9.46
N ILE A 233 37.32 -10.13 10.36
CA ILE A 233 35.93 -10.59 10.43
C ILE A 233 34.96 -9.41 10.56
N GLN A 234 35.22 -8.50 11.49
CA GLN A 234 34.36 -7.35 11.75
C GLN A 234 34.42 -6.32 10.61
N ALA A 235 35.57 -6.11 9.98
CA ALA A 235 35.71 -5.24 8.82
C ALA A 235 34.90 -5.73 7.62
N VAL A 236 34.96 -7.04 7.30
CA VAL A 236 34.18 -7.65 6.21
C VAL A 236 32.68 -7.52 6.48
N HIS A 237 32.24 -7.79 7.72
CA HIS A 237 30.84 -7.62 8.10
C HIS A 237 30.34 -6.18 7.88
N ARG A 238 31.16 -5.16 8.14
CA ARG A 238 30.80 -3.74 7.93
C ARG A 238 30.77 -3.32 6.46
N ILE A 239 31.78 -3.73 5.69
CA ILE A 239 31.83 -3.45 4.24
C ILE A 239 30.60 -4.09 3.57
N PHE A 240 30.33 -5.36 3.89
CA PHE A 240 29.18 -6.06 3.34
C PHE A 240 27.85 -5.49 3.85
N ALA A 241 27.80 -4.95 5.07
CA ALA A 241 26.63 -4.20 5.56
C ALA A 241 26.34 -2.98 4.68
N GLY A 242 27.38 -2.25 4.25
CA GLY A 242 27.24 -1.13 3.32
C GLY A 242 26.67 -1.56 1.97
N PHE A 243 27.16 -2.68 1.42
CA PHE A 243 26.60 -3.27 0.20
C PHE A 243 25.14 -3.72 0.38
N ALA A 244 24.84 -4.42 1.48
CA ALA A 244 23.49 -4.85 1.81
C ALA A 244 22.54 -3.66 1.98
N PHE A 245 22.99 -2.57 2.58
CA PHE A 245 22.23 -1.32 2.68
C PHE A 245 21.84 -0.76 1.30
N LEU A 246 22.78 -0.70 0.36
CA LEU A 246 22.51 -0.22 -1.00
C LEU A 246 21.48 -1.10 -1.72
N VAL A 247 21.64 -2.43 -1.63
CA VAL A 247 20.71 -3.38 -2.27
C VAL A 247 19.31 -3.30 -1.65
N LEU A 248 19.20 -3.31 -0.32
CA LEU A 248 17.92 -3.23 0.38
C LEU A 248 17.24 -1.87 0.18
N SER A 249 18.01 -0.78 0.13
CA SER A 249 17.47 0.55 -0.18
C SER A 249 16.99 0.65 -1.63
N GLY A 250 17.73 0.07 -2.58
CA GLY A 250 17.31 -0.02 -3.98
C GLY A 250 16.01 -0.82 -4.14
N LEU A 251 15.90 -1.98 -3.48
CA LEU A 251 14.65 -2.74 -3.43
C LEU A 251 13.52 -1.92 -2.79
N MET A 252 13.79 -1.22 -1.69
CA MET A 252 12.81 -0.38 -1.02
C MET A 252 12.26 0.70 -1.96
N LEU A 253 13.12 1.48 -2.62
CA LEU A 253 12.73 2.51 -3.58
C LEU A 253 11.90 1.95 -4.74
N VAL A 254 12.28 0.77 -5.22
CA VAL A 254 11.56 0.08 -6.29
C VAL A 254 10.20 -0.42 -5.81
N ALA A 255 10.13 -1.05 -4.63
CA ALA A 255 8.93 -1.67 -4.08
C ALA A 255 7.89 -0.63 -3.60
N THR A 256 8.31 0.56 -3.19
CA THR A 256 7.42 1.67 -2.79
C THR A 256 6.86 2.45 -3.97
N SER A 257 7.37 2.21 -5.19
CA SER A 257 6.83 2.80 -6.42
C SER A 257 5.34 2.51 -6.59
N GLU A 258 4.60 3.50 -7.10
CA GLU A 258 3.17 3.39 -7.37
C GLU A 258 2.82 2.30 -8.39
N ARG A 259 3.80 1.81 -9.16
CA ARG A 259 3.62 0.70 -10.11
C ARG A 259 3.26 -0.64 -9.45
N TYR A 260 3.46 -0.77 -8.13
CA TYR A 260 3.21 -2.02 -7.41
C TYR A 260 1.98 -1.96 -6.49
N PRO A 261 1.29 -3.09 -6.30
CA PRO A 261 0.13 -3.19 -5.42
C PRO A 261 0.41 -2.73 -3.98
N LYS A 262 -0.63 -2.27 -3.29
CA LYS A 262 -0.55 -1.69 -1.93
C LYS A 262 0.22 -2.57 -0.92
N PRO A 263 0.02 -3.90 -0.83
CA PRO A 263 0.77 -4.77 0.09
C PRO A 263 2.27 -4.81 -0.21
N ILE A 264 2.68 -4.73 -1.48
CA ILE A 264 4.11 -4.66 -1.85
C ILE A 264 4.70 -3.32 -1.39
N ARG A 265 3.98 -2.21 -1.59
CA ARG A 265 4.42 -0.89 -1.12
C ARG A 265 4.50 -0.82 0.40
N MET A 266 3.52 -1.39 1.10
CA MET A 266 3.52 -1.50 2.56
C MET A 266 4.72 -2.31 3.04
N ALA A 267 5.05 -3.42 2.37
CA ALA A 267 6.25 -4.19 2.66
C ALA A 267 7.54 -3.40 2.37
N GLY A 268 7.58 -2.60 1.30
CA GLY A 268 8.68 -1.66 1.02
C GLY A 268 8.85 -0.60 2.12
N ASN A 269 7.76 -0.01 2.61
CA ASN A 269 7.79 0.94 3.74
C ASN A 269 8.25 0.27 5.04
N ALA A 270 7.78 -0.95 5.32
CA ALA A 270 8.22 -1.73 6.47
C ALA A 270 9.72 -2.07 6.36
N LEU A 271 10.22 -2.41 5.17
CA LEU A 271 11.65 -2.60 4.92
C LEU A 271 12.43 -1.32 5.22
N SER A 272 11.95 -0.15 4.78
CA SER A 272 12.57 1.14 5.07
C SER A 272 12.74 1.38 6.58
N LEU A 273 11.64 1.21 7.34
CA LEU A 273 11.64 1.42 8.79
C LEU A 273 12.58 0.44 9.51
N LEU A 274 12.50 -0.85 9.20
CA LEU A 274 13.35 -1.87 9.83
C LEU A 274 14.83 -1.68 9.48
N LEU A 275 15.15 -1.28 8.25
CA LEU A 275 16.53 -1.03 7.83
C LEU A 275 17.13 0.16 8.57
N LEU A 276 16.37 1.24 8.76
CA LEU A 276 16.79 2.41 9.51
C LEU A 276 17.08 2.04 10.97
N ILE A 277 16.18 1.27 11.60
CA ILE A 277 16.39 0.78 12.97
C ILE A 277 17.62 -0.13 13.05
N GLN A 278 17.80 -1.06 12.11
CA GLN A 278 18.96 -1.98 12.11
C GLN A 278 20.29 -1.22 12.02
N ILE A 279 20.37 -0.19 11.18
CA ILE A 279 21.56 0.66 11.04
C ILE A 279 21.80 1.45 12.31
N ALA A 280 20.76 2.08 12.87
CA ALA A 280 20.87 2.82 14.12
C ALA A 280 21.39 1.91 15.25
N LEU A 281 20.82 0.70 15.39
CA LEU A 281 21.29 -0.29 16.35
C LEU A 281 22.75 -0.68 16.13
N GLY A 282 23.19 -0.86 14.87
CA GLY A 282 24.58 -1.15 14.55
C GLY A 282 25.54 -0.01 14.91
N VAL A 283 25.18 1.24 14.58
CA VAL A 283 25.97 2.43 14.90
C VAL A 283 26.07 2.63 16.41
N PHE A 284 24.94 2.58 17.12
CA PHE A 284 24.93 2.75 18.57
C PHE A 284 25.60 1.59 19.30
N ALA A 285 25.51 0.36 18.79
CA ALA A 285 26.24 -0.76 19.34
C ALA A 285 27.75 -0.52 19.31
N VAL A 286 28.30 0.03 18.23
CA VAL A 286 29.74 0.38 18.18
C VAL A 286 30.05 1.56 19.10
N LYS A 287 29.27 2.65 19.00
CA LYS A 287 29.50 3.89 19.76
C LYS A 287 29.50 3.69 21.28
N TYR A 288 28.66 2.79 21.78
CA TYR A 288 28.51 2.50 23.21
C TYR A 288 29.21 1.21 23.64
N THR A 289 30.22 0.73 22.89
CA THR A 289 31.03 -0.43 23.25
C THR A 289 30.21 -1.72 23.47
N LEU A 290 29.33 -2.00 22.52
CA LEU A 290 28.49 -3.20 22.39
C LEU A 290 27.65 -3.50 23.66
N PRO A 291 26.78 -2.57 24.10
CA PRO A 291 25.95 -2.83 25.27
C PRO A 291 24.98 -3.97 24.94
N LEU A 292 24.85 -4.92 25.88
CA LEU A 292 24.12 -6.17 25.68
C LEU A 292 22.69 -5.98 25.12
N PRO A 293 21.86 -5.03 25.61
CA PRO A 293 20.52 -4.81 25.04
C PRO A 293 20.54 -4.40 23.57
N LEU A 294 21.50 -3.56 23.14
CA LEU A 294 21.60 -3.14 21.74
C LEU A 294 22.07 -4.29 20.85
N ALA A 295 23.02 -5.10 21.32
CA ALA A 295 23.50 -6.26 20.57
C ALA A 295 22.41 -7.34 20.39
N VAL A 296 21.62 -7.58 21.43
CA VAL A 296 20.44 -8.48 21.36
C VAL A 296 19.38 -7.89 20.42
N ALA A 297 19.06 -6.60 20.54
CA ALA A 297 18.12 -5.93 19.64
C ALA A 297 18.58 -5.98 18.18
N HIS A 298 19.87 -5.77 17.91
CA HIS A 298 20.45 -5.86 16.57
C HIS A 298 20.26 -7.24 15.94
N ASN A 299 20.33 -8.32 16.73
CA ASN A 299 20.03 -9.69 16.27
C ASN A 299 18.53 -9.87 15.99
N ALA A 300 17.67 -9.32 16.85
CA ALA A 300 16.22 -9.41 16.68
C ALA A 300 15.75 -8.70 15.40
N PHE A 301 16.21 -7.47 15.16
CA PHE A 301 15.85 -6.71 13.96
C PHE A 301 16.46 -7.30 12.68
N ALA A 302 17.64 -7.94 12.76
CA ALA A 302 18.18 -8.72 11.65
C ALA A 302 17.23 -9.86 11.22
N ALA A 303 16.60 -10.56 12.19
CA ALA A 303 15.61 -11.60 11.88
C ALA A 303 14.33 -10.99 11.26
N LEU A 304 13.88 -9.84 11.76
CA LEU A 304 12.68 -9.15 11.27
C LEU A 304 12.84 -8.57 9.86
N LEU A 305 14.06 -8.18 9.46
CA LEU A 305 14.34 -7.61 8.13
C LEU A 305 13.90 -8.51 6.98
N MET A 306 13.91 -9.84 7.16
CA MET A 306 13.49 -10.78 6.13
C MET A 306 11.97 -10.75 5.86
N LEU A 307 11.16 -10.38 6.85
CA LEU A 307 9.69 -10.40 6.75
C LEU A 307 9.13 -9.57 5.58
N PRO A 308 9.53 -8.29 5.39
CA PRO A 308 9.08 -7.54 4.23
C PRO A 308 9.56 -8.13 2.90
N LEU A 309 10.73 -8.77 2.82
CA LEU A 309 11.20 -9.42 1.59
C LEU A 309 10.33 -10.63 1.22
N LEU A 310 9.97 -11.45 2.22
CA LEU A 310 9.03 -12.56 2.06
C LEU A 310 7.64 -12.05 1.65
N ALA A 311 7.18 -10.96 2.25
CA ALA A 311 5.91 -10.32 1.88
C ALA A 311 5.93 -9.81 0.43
N ILE A 312 7.01 -9.16 -0.01
CA ILE A 312 7.18 -8.73 -1.42
C ILE A 312 7.09 -9.94 -2.34
N LEU A 313 7.82 -11.03 -2.07
CA LEU A 313 7.75 -12.25 -2.90
C LEU A 313 6.36 -12.88 -2.93
N LEU A 314 5.67 -12.93 -1.79
CA LEU A 314 4.33 -13.49 -1.70
C LEU A 314 3.33 -12.64 -2.49
N PHE A 315 3.26 -11.34 -2.21
CA PHE A 315 2.30 -10.44 -2.84
C PHE A 315 2.61 -10.16 -4.31
N SER A 316 3.83 -10.51 -4.76
CA SER A 316 4.14 -10.55 -6.19
C SER A 316 3.45 -11.70 -6.94
N ARG A 317 3.04 -12.75 -6.23
CA ARG A 317 2.41 -13.96 -6.80
C ARG A 317 0.95 -14.12 -6.39
N TYR A 318 0.54 -13.54 -5.27
CA TYR A 318 -0.79 -13.65 -4.70
C TYR A 318 -1.36 -12.27 -4.42
N ARG A 319 -2.69 -12.15 -4.46
CA ARG A 319 -3.43 -10.94 -4.08
C ARG A 319 -4.30 -11.18 -2.85
N LEU A 320 -4.54 -10.14 -2.07
CA LEU A 320 -5.60 -10.17 -1.04
C LEU A 320 -6.95 -9.85 -1.68
N GLY A 321 -8.03 -10.44 -1.17
CA GLY A 321 -9.40 -10.23 -1.68
C GLY A 321 -9.88 -8.77 -1.71
N ASP A 322 -9.29 -7.90 -0.90
CA ASP A 322 -9.59 -6.45 -0.89
C ASP A 322 -8.79 -5.66 -1.94
N GLU A 323 -7.87 -6.31 -2.66
CA GLU A 323 -7.17 -5.71 -3.79
C GLU A 323 -8.06 -5.76 -5.04
N VAL A 324 -8.66 -4.61 -5.36
CA VAL A 324 -9.20 -4.37 -6.70
C VAL A 324 -8.09 -4.63 -7.71
N GLU A 325 -8.32 -5.56 -8.62
CA GLU A 325 -7.39 -5.88 -9.70
C GLU A 325 -7.28 -4.67 -10.63
N GLU A 326 -6.19 -3.90 -10.54
CA GLU A 326 -5.65 -3.14 -11.68
C GLU A 326 -4.74 -4.07 -12.52
N THR A 327 -5.14 -5.32 -12.75
CA THR A 327 -4.48 -6.14 -13.77
C THR A 327 -4.97 -5.68 -15.13
N GLY A 328 -4.03 -5.19 -15.93
CA GLY A 328 -4.18 -4.89 -17.36
C GLY A 328 -4.39 -6.14 -18.22
N GLU A 329 -5.35 -6.95 -17.83
CA GLU A 329 -5.97 -7.98 -18.64
C GLU A 329 -7.37 -8.10 -18.05
N LEU A 330 -8.34 -7.41 -18.65
CA LEU A 330 -9.73 -7.66 -18.33
C LEU A 330 -9.97 -9.14 -18.67
N PRO A 331 -10.45 -9.99 -17.73
CA PRO A 331 -11.28 -11.08 -18.18
C PRO A 331 -12.40 -10.40 -18.94
N VAL A 332 -12.49 -10.61 -20.25
CA VAL A 332 -13.72 -10.37 -20.99
C VAL A 332 -14.78 -11.08 -20.15
N PRO A 333 -15.71 -10.37 -19.49
CA PRO A 333 -16.79 -11.08 -18.84
C PRO A 333 -17.50 -11.78 -19.98
N ALA A 334 -17.69 -13.10 -19.85
CA ALA A 334 -18.75 -13.76 -20.57
C ALA A 334 -20.06 -13.13 -20.06
N VAL A 335 -20.42 -11.98 -20.62
CA VAL A 335 -21.73 -11.38 -20.46
C VAL A 335 -22.64 -12.28 -21.27
N THR A 336 -23.31 -13.17 -20.54
CA THR A 336 -24.53 -13.83 -20.95
C THR A 336 -25.40 -12.87 -21.75
N ALA A 337 -25.90 -13.37 -22.87
CA ALA A 337 -26.76 -12.69 -23.82
C ALA A 337 -27.71 -11.68 -23.16
N GLU A 338 -27.70 -10.48 -23.75
CA GLU A 338 -28.63 -9.38 -23.62
C GLU A 338 -30.08 -9.83 -23.33
N PRO A 339 -30.73 -9.36 -22.26
CA PRO A 339 -32.15 -9.09 -22.32
C PRO A 339 -32.32 -7.74 -23.04
N ALA A 340 -33.12 -7.79 -24.10
CA ALA A 340 -33.53 -6.72 -24.98
C ALA A 340 -33.57 -5.30 -24.36
N ALA A 341 -33.09 -4.34 -25.16
CA ALA A 341 -33.26 -2.90 -25.03
C ALA A 341 -34.47 -2.49 -24.17
N ALA A 342 -34.18 -2.00 -22.95
CA ALA A 342 -35.15 -1.27 -22.17
C ALA A 342 -35.41 0.10 -22.86
N PRO A 343 -36.67 0.57 -22.89
CA PRO A 343 -37.01 1.87 -23.45
C PRO A 343 -36.29 3.02 -22.72
N PRO A 344 -36.14 4.20 -23.34
CA PRO A 344 -35.46 5.34 -22.72
C PRO A 344 -36.01 5.60 -21.32
N ALA A 345 -35.11 5.60 -20.34
CA ALA A 345 -35.43 5.79 -18.93
C ALA A 345 -36.22 7.10 -18.74
N SER A 346 -37.42 7.02 -18.16
CA SER A 346 -38.20 8.21 -17.81
C SER A 346 -37.43 9.06 -16.79
N GLN A 347 -37.67 10.38 -16.75
CA GLN A 347 -37.04 11.28 -15.76
C GLN A 347 -37.24 10.80 -14.31
N GLU A 348 -38.40 10.21 -14.02
CA GLU A 348 -38.70 9.60 -12.72
C GLU A 348 -37.77 8.41 -12.40
N SER A 349 -37.49 7.55 -13.39
CA SER A 349 -36.56 6.44 -13.21
C SER A 349 -35.10 6.88 -13.04
N LEU A 350 -34.69 7.98 -13.68
CA LEU A 350 -33.35 8.57 -13.52
C LEU A 350 -33.19 9.20 -12.14
N TYR A 351 -34.20 9.91 -11.65
CA TYR A 351 -34.22 10.48 -10.31
C TYR A 351 -34.16 9.40 -9.21
N LEU A 352 -34.95 8.33 -9.34
CA LEU A 352 -34.92 7.20 -8.40
C LEU A 352 -33.54 6.51 -8.39
N ARG A 353 -32.91 6.37 -9.55
CA ARG A 353 -31.54 5.85 -9.67
C ARG A 353 -30.52 6.76 -8.98
N LEU A 354 -30.58 8.08 -9.25
CA LEU A 354 -29.72 9.09 -8.63
C LEU A 354 -29.87 9.07 -7.09
N SER A 355 -31.09 9.05 -6.58
CA SER A 355 -31.38 8.98 -5.13
C SER A 355 -30.83 7.70 -4.49
N SER A 356 -30.94 6.56 -5.19
CA SER A 356 -30.37 5.28 -4.73
C SER A 356 -28.85 5.31 -4.68
N GLN A 357 -28.21 5.84 -5.73
CA GLN A 357 -26.77 5.91 -5.87
C GLN A 357 -26.14 6.90 -4.88
N LEU A 358 -26.81 8.02 -4.58
CA LEU A 358 -26.35 9.00 -3.59
C LEU A 358 -26.58 8.57 -2.13
N ARG A 359 -27.12 7.37 -1.85
CA ARG A 359 -27.45 6.92 -0.48
C ARG A 359 -26.29 7.03 0.50
N LYS A 360 -25.04 6.76 0.09
CA LYS A 360 -23.87 6.91 0.97
C LYS A 360 -23.53 8.36 1.28
N THR A 361 -23.57 9.25 0.28
CA THR A 361 -23.40 10.70 0.47
C THR A 361 -24.54 11.24 1.33
N ARG A 362 -25.78 10.80 1.08
CA ARG A 362 -26.92 11.09 1.93
C ARG A 362 -26.68 10.59 3.36
N SER A 363 -26.21 9.37 3.60
CA SER A 363 -25.98 8.87 4.97
C SER A 363 -24.99 9.72 5.78
N GLY A 364 -24.01 10.36 5.12
CA GLY A 364 -23.10 11.31 5.74
C GLY A 364 -23.75 12.65 6.07
N LEU A 365 -24.74 13.08 5.27
CA LEU A 365 -25.52 14.32 5.46
C LEU A 365 -26.84 14.11 6.25
N SER A 366 -27.36 12.89 6.33
CA SER A 366 -28.69 12.58 6.87
C SER A 366 -28.70 12.41 8.38
N GLY A 367 -27.54 12.11 9.00
CA GLY A 367 -27.37 12.25 10.45
C GLY A 367 -27.73 13.67 10.92
N VAL A 368 -27.45 14.66 10.08
CA VAL A 368 -27.76 16.08 10.30
C VAL A 368 -29.26 16.36 10.15
N LEU A 369 -29.83 16.00 9.00
CA LEU A 369 -31.24 16.29 8.67
C LEU A 369 -32.23 15.49 9.53
N GLY A 370 -31.87 14.28 9.95
CA GLY A 370 -32.68 13.45 10.85
C GLY A 370 -32.75 14.01 12.27
N SER A 371 -31.70 14.69 12.75
CA SER A 371 -31.68 15.37 14.05
C SER A 371 -32.53 16.66 14.06
N LEU A 372 -32.63 17.32 12.90
CA LEU A 372 -33.44 18.53 12.69
C LEU A 372 -34.95 18.25 12.65
N ALA A 373 -35.36 17.07 12.18
CA ALA A 373 -36.77 16.70 12.03
C ALA A 373 -37.46 16.29 13.35
N PHE A 374 -36.73 16.10 14.45
CA PHE A 374 -37.31 15.84 15.79
C PHE A 374 -37.63 17.15 16.53
N GLY A 375 -38.50 17.96 15.92
CA GLY A 375 -39.59 18.75 16.51
C GLY A 375 -39.50 19.50 17.86
N GLN A 376 -38.37 19.74 18.53
CA GLN A 376 -38.39 20.43 19.85
C GLN A 376 -37.20 21.34 20.23
N LYS A 377 -36.37 21.83 19.32
CA LYS A 377 -35.33 22.81 19.70
C LYS A 377 -35.41 24.07 18.86
N ALA A 378 -35.50 25.21 19.54
CA ALA A 378 -35.14 26.50 18.95
C ALA A 378 -33.78 26.36 18.26
N VAL A 379 -33.57 27.04 17.12
CA VAL A 379 -32.28 27.02 16.44
C VAL A 379 -31.25 27.68 17.36
N THR A 380 -30.48 26.88 18.09
CA THR A 380 -29.44 27.36 19.00
C THR A 380 -28.10 27.40 18.29
N LYS A 381 -27.15 28.14 18.87
CA LYS A 381 -25.77 28.19 18.38
C LYS A 381 -25.14 26.79 18.31
N GLU A 382 -25.44 25.93 19.29
CA GLU A 382 -24.93 24.55 19.33
C GLU A 382 -25.40 23.73 18.12
N LEU A 383 -26.60 23.99 17.60
CA LEU A 383 -27.13 23.31 16.41
C LEU A 383 -26.39 23.75 15.14
N LEU A 384 -26.04 25.04 15.03
CA LEU A 384 -25.25 25.56 13.92
C LEU A 384 -23.82 25.04 13.97
N ASP A 385 -23.22 24.93 15.15
CA ASP A 385 -21.89 24.33 15.35
C ASP A 385 -21.88 22.84 14.96
N GLU A 386 -22.94 22.09 15.29
CA GLU A 386 -23.10 20.69 14.88
C GLU A 386 -23.30 20.55 13.36
N LEU A 387 -24.11 21.42 12.77
CA LEU A 387 -24.28 21.50 11.31
C LEU A 387 -22.94 21.79 10.62
N GLU A 388 -22.16 22.76 11.12
CA GLU A 388 -20.84 23.09 10.60
C GLU A 388 -19.90 21.87 10.61
N ALA A 389 -19.79 21.19 11.76
CA ALA A 389 -18.94 20.01 11.90
C ALA A 389 -19.30 18.92 10.87
N ASN A 390 -20.60 18.70 10.64
CA ASN A 390 -21.05 17.68 9.72
C ASN A 390 -20.83 18.05 8.24
N LEU A 391 -21.06 19.31 7.85
CA LEU A 391 -20.75 19.79 6.49
C LEU A 391 -19.25 19.65 6.19
N LEU A 392 -18.39 19.89 7.19
CA LEU A 392 -16.95 19.62 7.08
C LEU A 392 -16.64 18.13 6.91
N MET A 393 -17.28 17.24 7.68
CA MET A 393 -17.11 15.79 7.54
C MET A 393 -17.55 15.27 6.17
N ALA A 394 -18.54 15.92 5.54
CA ALA A 394 -18.99 15.63 4.18
C ALA A 394 -18.04 16.14 3.07
N ASP A 395 -16.85 16.65 3.43
CA ASP A 395 -15.83 17.17 2.51
C ASP A 395 -16.23 18.45 1.76
N MET A 396 -17.11 19.30 2.32
CA MET A 396 -17.47 20.61 1.73
C MET A 396 -16.36 21.67 1.85
N GLY A 397 -15.43 21.47 2.79
CA GLY A 397 -14.31 22.39 3.02
C GLY A 397 -14.69 23.61 3.86
N VAL A 398 -13.70 24.17 4.55
CA VAL A 398 -13.90 25.22 5.57
C VAL A 398 -14.58 26.46 5.01
N GLU A 399 -14.06 27.02 3.92
CA GLU A 399 -14.58 28.25 3.32
C GLU A 399 -16.05 28.15 2.91
N THR A 400 -16.42 27.07 2.21
CA THR A 400 -17.80 26.83 1.76
C THR A 400 -18.73 26.58 2.94
N THR A 401 -18.31 25.80 3.93
CA THR A 401 -19.10 25.56 5.13
C THR A 401 -19.34 26.85 5.91
N THR A 402 -18.29 27.64 6.18
CA THR A 402 -18.41 28.91 6.90
C THR A 402 -19.35 29.88 6.17
N GLN A 403 -19.32 29.92 4.83
CA GLN A 403 -20.24 30.72 4.03
C GLN A 403 -21.70 30.26 4.21
N ILE A 404 -21.96 28.96 4.20
CA ILE A 404 -23.31 28.40 4.40
C ILE A 404 -23.82 28.72 5.80
N ILE A 405 -23.01 28.49 6.84
CA ILE A 405 -23.40 28.76 8.24
C ILE A 405 -23.68 30.25 8.45
N LYS A 406 -22.86 31.12 7.86
CA LYS A 406 -23.11 32.56 7.89
C LYS A 406 -24.44 32.93 7.22
N GLN A 407 -24.70 32.43 6.00
CA GLN A 407 -25.96 32.70 5.28
C GLN A 407 -27.19 32.19 6.05
N LEU A 408 -27.08 31.03 6.70
CA LEU A 408 -28.14 30.50 7.56
C LEU A 408 -28.38 31.40 8.76
N THR A 409 -27.31 31.81 9.46
CA THR A 409 -27.39 32.69 10.63
C THR A 409 -28.03 34.03 10.28
N ASP A 410 -27.56 34.67 9.19
CA ASP A 410 -28.06 35.97 8.74
C ASP A 410 -29.56 35.91 8.32
N THR A 411 -30.03 34.76 7.83
CA THR A 411 -31.43 34.57 7.43
C THR A 411 -32.32 34.31 8.65
N LEU A 412 -31.84 33.51 9.61
CA LEU A 412 -32.56 33.19 10.84
C LEU A 412 -32.68 34.37 11.82
N GLU A 413 -31.71 35.29 11.84
CA GLU A 413 -31.81 36.51 12.64
C GLU A 413 -32.88 37.49 12.12
N ARG A 414 -33.27 37.37 10.84
CA ARG A 414 -34.27 38.24 10.19
C ARG A 414 -35.70 37.71 10.33
N ASP A 415 -35.89 36.40 10.20
CA ASP A 415 -37.19 35.73 10.35
C ASP A 415 -37.33 35.15 11.76
N GLN A 416 -37.98 35.91 12.65
CA GLN A 416 -38.17 35.51 14.06
C GLN A 416 -38.86 34.13 14.19
N LEU A 417 -38.19 33.25 14.95
CA LEU A 417 -38.70 32.06 15.66
C LEU A 417 -38.89 30.75 14.85
N SER A 418 -37.83 29.93 14.92
CA SER A 418 -37.87 28.57 15.50
C SER A 418 -38.72 27.48 14.83
N ASP A 419 -38.27 26.96 13.69
CA ASP A 419 -38.65 25.60 13.27
C ASP A 419 -37.48 24.90 12.55
N GLY A 420 -37.24 23.63 12.89
CA GLY A 420 -36.22 22.80 12.23
C GLY A 420 -36.56 22.53 10.77
N ASP A 421 -37.84 22.59 10.41
CA ASP A 421 -38.30 22.48 9.03
C ASP A 421 -37.91 23.71 8.20
N VAL A 422 -38.00 24.92 8.76
CA VAL A 422 -37.56 26.16 8.10
C VAL A 422 -36.05 26.12 7.86
N LEU A 423 -35.25 25.75 8.87
CA LEU A 423 -33.80 25.60 8.72
C LEU A 423 -33.44 24.61 7.60
N THR A 424 -34.16 23.48 7.50
CA THR A 424 -33.95 22.48 6.45
C THR A 424 -34.25 23.05 5.06
N VAL A 425 -35.35 23.79 4.92
CA VAL A 425 -35.73 24.45 3.66
C VAL A 425 -34.71 25.51 3.27
N THR A 426 -34.26 26.35 4.21
CA THR A 426 -33.26 27.39 3.96
C THR A 426 -31.91 26.79 3.58
N LEU A 427 -31.45 25.73 4.27
CA LEU A 427 -30.22 25.03 3.92
C LEU A 427 -30.31 24.45 2.50
N LYS A 428 -31.42 23.79 2.17
CA LYS A 428 -31.66 23.24 0.84
C LYS A 428 -31.58 24.33 -0.24
N GLN A 429 -32.22 25.48 -0.01
CA GLN A 429 -32.19 26.61 -0.93
C GLN A 429 -30.76 27.16 -1.09
N ASN A 430 -30.03 27.38 0.00
CA ASN A 430 -28.64 27.88 -0.05
C ASN A 430 -27.71 26.93 -0.83
N LEU A 431 -27.85 25.62 -0.62
CA LEU A 431 -27.10 24.60 -1.35
C LEU A 431 -27.44 24.60 -2.85
N GLN A 432 -28.72 24.76 -3.20
CA GLN A 432 -29.15 24.86 -4.58
C GLN A 432 -28.62 26.13 -5.25
N ASP A 433 -28.74 27.29 -4.59
CA ASP A 433 -28.28 28.58 -5.11
C ASP A 433 -26.76 28.59 -5.36
N MET A 434 -26.01 27.84 -4.57
CA MET A 434 -24.56 27.66 -4.76
C MET A 434 -24.24 26.85 -6.02
N LEU A 435 -25.02 25.81 -6.32
CA LEU A 435 -24.79 24.93 -7.47
C LEU A 435 -25.40 25.46 -8.77
N GLN A 436 -26.48 26.23 -8.70
CA GLN A 436 -27.24 26.70 -9.85
C GLN A 436 -26.39 27.41 -10.92
N PRO A 437 -25.43 28.30 -10.59
CA PRO A 437 -24.57 28.95 -11.59
C PRO A 437 -23.71 27.96 -12.38
N CYS A 438 -23.38 26.82 -11.79
CA CYS A 438 -22.56 25.77 -12.41
C CYS A 438 -23.41 24.69 -13.11
N SER A 439 -24.74 24.73 -13.00
CA SER A 439 -25.67 23.75 -13.56
C SER A 439 -25.96 24.03 -15.04
N GLN A 440 -24.95 23.85 -15.90
CA GLN A 440 -25.07 24.12 -17.34
C GLN A 440 -24.74 22.87 -18.15
N PRO A 441 -25.70 22.30 -18.90
CA PRO A 441 -25.45 21.10 -19.70
C PRO A 441 -24.44 21.39 -20.81
N LEU A 442 -23.74 20.35 -21.26
CA LEU A 442 -22.86 20.45 -22.43
C LEU A 442 -23.73 20.63 -23.69
N GLN A 443 -23.48 21.70 -24.44
CA GLN A 443 -24.16 21.97 -25.70
C GLN A 443 -23.16 21.85 -26.85
N ILE A 444 -23.54 21.08 -27.88
CA ILE A 444 -22.76 20.94 -29.12
C ILE A 444 -23.43 21.82 -30.18
N PRO A 445 -22.92 23.04 -30.46
CA PRO A 445 -23.48 23.90 -31.49
C PRO A 445 -23.23 23.32 -32.90
N GLN A 446 -24.08 23.67 -33.86
CA GLN A 446 -23.74 23.50 -35.27
C GLN A 446 -22.65 24.50 -35.64
N GLN A 447 -21.53 24.00 -36.18
CA GLN A 447 -20.38 24.82 -36.55
C GLN A 447 -19.60 24.18 -37.70
N ASP A 448 -18.73 24.97 -38.33
CA ASP A 448 -17.85 24.49 -39.38
C ASP A 448 -16.68 23.69 -38.77
N GLY A 449 -16.80 22.36 -38.81
CA GLY A 449 -15.80 21.42 -38.28
C GLY A 449 -16.17 20.82 -36.92
N PRO A 450 -15.33 19.92 -36.38
CA PRO A 450 -15.66 19.16 -35.19
C PRO A 450 -15.66 20.03 -33.93
N PHE A 451 -16.66 19.87 -33.07
CA PHE A 451 -16.60 20.32 -31.69
C PHE A 451 -15.57 19.48 -30.93
N VAL A 452 -14.58 20.14 -30.33
CA VAL A 452 -13.42 19.43 -29.75
C VAL A 452 -13.47 19.47 -28.24
N ILE A 453 -13.57 18.28 -27.64
CA ILE A 453 -13.58 18.06 -26.19
C ILE A 453 -12.22 17.49 -25.78
N LEU A 454 -11.44 18.29 -25.05
CA LEU A 454 -10.19 17.86 -24.43
C LEU A 454 -10.47 17.37 -23.02
N VAL A 455 -10.33 16.06 -22.79
CA VAL A 455 -10.60 15.45 -21.49
C VAL A 455 -9.31 15.40 -20.68
N VAL A 456 -9.32 16.05 -19.51
CA VAL A 456 -8.16 16.15 -18.61
C VAL A 456 -8.48 15.62 -17.21
N GLY A 457 -7.44 15.37 -16.42
CA GLY A 457 -7.58 14.87 -15.06
C GLY A 457 -6.52 13.83 -14.71
N VAL A 458 -6.45 13.44 -13.44
CA VAL A 458 -5.39 12.54 -12.98
C VAL A 458 -5.68 11.07 -13.32
N ASN A 459 -4.73 10.17 -13.08
CA ASN A 459 -4.96 8.74 -13.31
C ASN A 459 -5.96 8.17 -12.28
N GLY A 460 -6.76 7.19 -12.70
CA GLY A 460 -7.69 6.49 -11.82
C GLY A 460 -9.02 7.21 -11.51
N VAL A 461 -9.20 8.46 -11.96
CA VAL A 461 -10.46 9.22 -11.79
C VAL A 461 -11.55 8.85 -12.79
N GLY A 462 -11.28 7.92 -13.72
CA GLY A 462 -12.28 7.45 -14.68
C GLY A 462 -12.32 8.18 -16.04
N LYS A 463 -11.25 8.88 -16.46
CA LYS A 463 -11.19 9.59 -17.76
C LYS A 463 -11.65 8.78 -18.97
N THR A 464 -10.94 7.69 -19.27
CA THR A 464 -11.20 6.84 -20.44
C THR A 464 -12.61 6.21 -20.39
N THR A 465 -13.08 5.87 -19.19
CA THR A 465 -14.46 5.39 -18.98
C THR A 465 -15.49 6.48 -19.27
N SER A 466 -15.29 7.71 -18.76
CA SER A 466 -16.18 8.84 -19.04
C SER A 466 -16.19 9.22 -20.51
N ILE A 467 -15.04 9.12 -21.21
CA ILE A 467 -14.96 9.32 -22.67
C ILE A 467 -15.84 8.30 -23.39
N GLY A 468 -15.74 7.01 -23.05
CA GLY A 468 -16.56 5.97 -23.66
C GLY A 468 -18.06 6.18 -23.47
N LYS A 469 -18.48 6.54 -22.25
CA LYS A 469 -19.89 6.86 -21.94
C LYS A 469 -20.38 8.10 -22.68
N LEU A 470 -19.59 9.18 -22.68
CA LEU A 470 -19.93 10.42 -23.39
C LEU A 470 -20.02 10.20 -24.90
N ALA A 471 -19.09 9.44 -25.48
CA ALA A 471 -19.09 9.11 -26.90
C ALA A 471 -20.36 8.35 -27.32
N LYS A 472 -20.80 7.38 -26.50
CA LYS A 472 -22.06 6.67 -26.76
C LYS A 472 -23.27 7.58 -26.63
N ARG A 473 -23.31 8.43 -25.60
CA ARG A 473 -24.39 9.41 -25.38
C ARG A 473 -24.54 10.36 -26.56
N LEU A 474 -23.44 10.92 -27.06
CA LEU A 474 -23.44 11.82 -28.22
C LEU A 474 -23.87 11.08 -29.51
N GLN A 475 -23.47 9.83 -29.68
CA GLN A 475 -23.93 8.99 -30.80
C GLN A 475 -25.45 8.76 -30.73
N GLN A 476 -26.00 8.51 -29.53
CA GLN A 476 -27.45 8.37 -29.33
C GLN A 476 -28.22 9.67 -29.58
N GLN A 477 -27.57 10.82 -29.41
CA GLN A 477 -28.11 12.15 -29.77
C GLN A 477 -28.00 12.45 -31.28
N GLY A 478 -27.42 11.54 -32.07
CA GLY A 478 -27.31 11.67 -33.53
C GLY A 478 -26.00 12.31 -34.02
N HIS A 479 -25.05 12.61 -33.13
CA HIS A 479 -23.75 13.15 -33.52
C HIS A 479 -22.79 12.05 -33.99
N SER A 480 -22.05 12.33 -35.05
CA SER A 480 -20.87 11.56 -35.44
C SER A 480 -19.71 11.89 -34.49
N VAL A 481 -19.05 10.85 -33.96
CA VAL A 481 -18.00 10.99 -32.94
C VAL A 481 -16.70 10.35 -33.43
N MET A 482 -15.57 10.96 -33.10
CA MET A 482 -14.23 10.40 -33.24
C MET A 482 -13.48 10.53 -31.91
N LEU A 483 -12.63 9.55 -31.61
CA LEU A 483 -11.80 9.54 -30.39
C LEU A 483 -10.33 9.71 -30.74
N ALA A 484 -9.59 10.46 -29.93
CA ALA A 484 -8.14 10.58 -30.02
C ALA A 484 -7.46 9.98 -28.78
N ALA A 485 -6.59 9.00 -28.98
CA ALA A 485 -5.87 8.31 -27.92
C ALA A 485 -4.61 9.09 -27.48
N GLY A 486 -4.80 10.24 -26.83
CA GLY A 486 -3.70 11.10 -26.39
C GLY A 486 -3.01 10.69 -25.07
N ASP A 487 -3.48 9.66 -24.34
CA ASP A 487 -2.69 9.04 -23.24
C ASP A 487 -1.66 8.05 -23.82
N THR A 488 -0.73 8.56 -24.63
CA THR A 488 0.25 7.75 -25.39
C THR A 488 1.27 7.05 -24.49
N PHE A 489 1.46 7.52 -23.26
CA PHE A 489 2.36 6.92 -22.28
C PHE A 489 1.84 5.60 -21.70
N ARG A 490 0.54 5.35 -21.77
CA ARG A 490 -0.10 4.15 -21.22
C ARG A 490 -0.67 3.34 -22.38
N ALA A 491 0.05 2.30 -22.81
CA ALA A 491 -0.42 1.38 -23.85
C ALA A 491 -1.84 0.85 -23.56
N ALA A 492 -2.12 0.50 -22.30
CA ALA A 492 -3.44 0.04 -21.88
C ALA A 492 -4.54 1.10 -21.99
N ALA A 493 -4.23 2.40 -21.87
CA ALA A 493 -5.22 3.47 -22.04
C ALA A 493 -5.60 3.63 -23.52
N VAL A 494 -4.60 3.54 -24.41
CA VAL A 494 -4.82 3.51 -25.87
C VAL A 494 -5.68 2.31 -26.26
N GLU A 495 -5.31 1.11 -25.80
CA GLU A 495 -6.05 -0.13 -26.08
C GLU A 495 -7.48 -0.08 -25.52
N GLN A 496 -7.66 0.40 -24.28
CA GLN A 496 -8.98 0.55 -23.66
C GLN A 496 -9.86 1.50 -24.47
N LEU A 497 -9.32 2.64 -24.94
CA LEU A 497 -10.06 3.58 -25.77
C LEU A 497 -10.41 2.98 -27.14
N GLN A 498 -9.50 2.20 -27.73
CA GLN A 498 -9.75 1.45 -28.97
C GLN A 498 -10.88 0.43 -28.79
N THR A 499 -10.89 -0.35 -27.71
CA THR A 499 -11.99 -1.28 -27.41
C THR A 499 -13.32 -0.55 -27.23
N TRP A 500 -13.33 0.62 -26.59
CA TRP A 500 -14.53 1.47 -26.51
C TRP A 500 -14.99 1.96 -27.89
N GLY A 501 -14.04 2.32 -28.76
CA GLY A 501 -14.32 2.68 -30.14
C GLY A 501 -14.93 1.54 -30.93
N GLU A 502 -14.27 0.38 -30.95
CA GLU A 502 -14.73 -0.84 -31.63
C GLU A 502 -16.14 -1.25 -31.18
N ARG A 503 -16.38 -1.28 -29.86
CA ARG A 503 -17.68 -1.67 -29.28
C ARG A 503 -18.82 -0.74 -29.70
N ASN A 504 -18.54 0.52 -29.98
CA ASN A 504 -19.54 1.53 -30.35
C ASN A 504 -19.50 1.92 -31.83
N ASN A 505 -18.68 1.24 -32.65
CA ASN A 505 -18.41 1.60 -34.04
C ASN A 505 -17.96 3.07 -34.20
N ILE A 506 -17.06 3.51 -33.32
CA ILE A 506 -16.48 4.85 -33.30
C ILE A 506 -15.01 4.76 -33.70
N GLN A 507 -14.59 5.60 -34.64
CA GLN A 507 -13.21 5.63 -35.10
C GLN A 507 -12.29 6.19 -34.00
N VAL A 508 -11.18 5.50 -33.73
CA VAL A 508 -10.15 5.93 -32.79
C VAL A 508 -8.85 6.21 -33.54
N VAL A 509 -8.31 7.41 -33.35
CA VAL A 509 -6.99 7.80 -33.86
C VAL A 509 -5.96 7.57 -32.76
N ALA A 510 -4.98 6.72 -33.06
CA ALA A 510 -3.91 6.34 -32.14
C ALA A 510 -2.58 6.20 -32.90
N GLN A 511 -1.48 6.41 -32.19
CA GLN A 511 -0.12 6.14 -32.67
C GLN A 511 0.57 5.11 -31.75
N HIS A 512 1.84 4.82 -31.99
CA HIS A 512 2.63 3.90 -31.16
C HIS A 512 2.80 4.43 -29.72
N THR A 513 2.92 3.53 -28.75
CA THR A 513 3.16 3.87 -27.34
C THR A 513 4.39 4.78 -27.19
N GLY A 514 4.25 5.87 -26.45
CA GLY A 514 5.30 6.88 -26.26
C GLY A 514 5.36 7.96 -27.34
N ALA A 515 4.44 7.94 -28.31
CA ALA A 515 4.28 9.03 -29.27
C ALA A 515 3.94 10.37 -28.59
N ASP A 516 4.21 11.49 -29.26
CA ASP A 516 3.85 12.81 -28.76
C ASP A 516 2.33 13.01 -28.74
N SER A 517 1.74 13.16 -27.55
CA SER A 517 0.29 13.29 -27.34
C SER A 517 -0.33 14.40 -28.20
N ALA A 518 0.36 15.54 -28.31
CA ALA A 518 -0.11 16.65 -29.11
C ALA A 518 -0.13 16.35 -30.61
N SER A 519 0.79 15.50 -31.09
CA SER A 519 0.82 15.05 -32.49
C SER A 519 -0.36 14.10 -32.78
N VAL A 520 -0.67 13.18 -31.87
CA VAL A 520 -1.85 12.28 -32.01
C VAL A 520 -3.14 13.09 -32.08
N ILE A 521 -3.31 14.07 -31.19
CA ILE A 521 -4.51 14.92 -31.15
C ILE A 521 -4.61 15.81 -32.41
N PHE A 522 -3.48 16.31 -32.91
CA PHE A 522 -3.43 17.09 -34.15
C PHE A 522 -3.87 16.27 -35.37
N ASP A 523 -3.37 15.04 -35.50
CA ASP A 523 -3.77 14.12 -36.56
C ASP A 523 -5.25 13.75 -36.47
N ALA A 524 -5.75 13.55 -35.24
CA ALA A 524 -7.16 13.27 -35.01
C ALA A 524 -8.07 14.44 -35.40
N LEU A 525 -7.65 15.68 -35.10
CA LEU A 525 -8.37 16.89 -35.48
C LEU A 525 -8.42 17.07 -37.00
N GLN A 526 -7.30 16.84 -37.71
CA GLN A 526 -7.29 16.84 -39.17
C GLN A 526 -8.21 15.75 -39.76
N SER A 527 -8.13 14.53 -39.23
CA SER A 527 -8.98 13.42 -39.67
C SER A 527 -10.47 13.71 -39.44
N ALA A 528 -10.82 14.29 -38.29
CA ALA A 528 -12.19 14.68 -37.96
C ALA A 528 -12.71 15.76 -38.92
N LYS A 529 -11.91 16.79 -39.22
CA LYS A 529 -12.25 17.81 -40.24
C LYS A 529 -12.44 17.20 -41.63
N ALA A 530 -11.50 16.36 -42.09
CA ALA A 530 -11.57 15.76 -43.42
C ALA A 530 -12.77 14.81 -43.61
N LYS A 531 -13.25 14.21 -42.52
CA LYS A 531 -14.38 13.27 -42.52
C LYS A 531 -15.71 13.92 -42.11
N ASN A 532 -15.73 15.24 -41.88
CA ASN A 532 -16.91 15.98 -41.40
C ASN A 532 -17.52 15.35 -40.14
N ILE A 533 -16.68 15.02 -39.17
CA ILE A 533 -17.13 14.50 -37.87
C ILE A 533 -17.63 15.67 -37.00
N ASP A 534 -18.75 15.45 -36.29
CA ASP A 534 -19.38 16.49 -35.46
C ASP A 534 -18.62 16.71 -34.15
N VAL A 535 -18.12 15.65 -33.50
CA VAL A 535 -17.43 15.75 -32.21
C VAL A 535 -16.13 14.94 -32.17
N LEU A 536 -15.04 15.59 -31.78
CA LEU A 536 -13.77 14.94 -31.45
C LEU A 536 -13.57 14.94 -29.93
N ILE A 537 -13.42 13.76 -29.33
CA ILE A 537 -13.08 13.64 -27.90
C ILE A 537 -11.64 13.15 -27.77
N ALA A 538 -10.79 13.96 -27.14
CA ALA A 538 -9.37 13.66 -26.98
C ALA A 538 -9.05 13.24 -25.53
N ASP A 539 -8.53 12.03 -25.36
CA ASP A 539 -7.97 11.56 -24.09
C ASP A 539 -6.59 12.19 -23.86
N THR A 540 -6.18 12.34 -22.61
CA THR A 540 -4.88 12.90 -22.23
C THR A 540 -4.23 12.13 -21.09
N ALA A 541 -2.91 12.26 -20.94
CA ALA A 541 -2.19 11.70 -19.80
C ALA A 541 -2.67 12.32 -18.46
N GLY A 542 -2.60 11.55 -17.36
CA GLY A 542 -3.05 11.98 -16.03
C GLY A 542 -2.03 11.91 -14.89
N ARG A 543 -0.73 11.96 -15.18
CA ARG A 543 0.33 11.79 -14.17
C ARG A 543 0.60 13.10 -13.40
N LEU A 544 -0.20 13.40 -12.38
CA LEU A 544 -0.07 14.66 -11.59
C LEU A 544 1.19 14.74 -10.71
N HIS A 545 1.80 13.60 -10.33
CA HIS A 545 2.97 13.59 -9.44
C HIS A 545 4.21 14.31 -10.03
N THR A 546 4.22 14.58 -11.34
CA THR A 546 5.19 15.45 -12.03
C THR A 546 4.51 16.75 -12.47
N LYS A 547 4.11 17.58 -11.51
CA LYS A 547 3.22 18.75 -11.69
C LYS A 547 3.59 19.69 -12.85
N SER A 548 4.89 19.95 -13.10
CA SER A 548 5.33 20.82 -14.20
C SER A 548 5.10 20.18 -15.58
N ASN A 549 5.54 18.93 -15.75
CA ASN A 549 5.61 18.28 -17.05
C ASN A 549 4.21 18.03 -17.64
N LEU A 550 3.24 17.63 -16.82
CA LEU A 550 1.87 17.40 -17.28
C LEU A 550 1.20 18.71 -17.73
N MET A 551 1.36 19.78 -16.96
CA MET A 551 0.72 21.07 -17.28
C MET A 551 1.33 21.70 -18.54
N ASP A 552 2.64 21.56 -18.73
CA ASP A 552 3.31 22.00 -19.96
C ASP A 552 2.87 21.19 -21.19
N GLU A 553 2.65 19.89 -21.02
CA GLU A 553 2.12 19.01 -22.07
C GLU A 553 0.69 19.44 -22.48
N LEU A 554 -0.19 19.71 -21.52
CA LEU A 554 -1.55 20.16 -21.79
C LEU A 554 -1.59 21.54 -22.47
N LYS A 555 -0.73 22.48 -22.04
CA LYS A 555 -0.54 23.77 -22.72
C LYS A 555 -0.05 23.59 -24.15
N LYS A 556 0.88 22.65 -24.37
CA LYS A 556 1.37 22.30 -25.70
C LYS A 556 0.25 21.75 -26.58
N ILE A 557 -0.60 20.87 -26.06
CA ILE A 557 -1.77 20.31 -26.76
C ILE A 557 -2.72 21.44 -27.17
N LYS A 558 -3.17 22.30 -26.23
CA LYS A 558 -4.04 23.47 -26.52
C LYS A 558 -3.47 24.34 -27.63
N ARG A 559 -2.17 24.68 -27.55
CA ARG A 559 -1.48 25.49 -28.56
C ARG A 559 -1.43 24.83 -29.94
N ILE A 560 -1.26 23.51 -30.00
CA ILE A 560 -1.16 22.78 -31.27
C ILE A 560 -2.54 22.64 -31.93
N MET A 561 -3.60 22.41 -31.15
CA MET A 561 -4.97 22.42 -31.64
C MET A 561 -5.35 23.79 -32.23
N GLY A 562 -4.95 24.85 -31.54
CA GLY A 562 -5.10 26.25 -31.96
C GLY A 562 -4.56 26.57 -33.36
N LYS A 563 -3.60 25.78 -33.88
CA LYS A 563 -3.05 25.98 -35.24
C LYS A 563 -3.99 25.54 -36.35
N LEU A 564 -4.89 24.60 -36.07
CA LEU A 564 -5.89 24.12 -37.03
C LEU A 564 -7.22 24.82 -36.85
N ASP A 565 -7.51 25.25 -35.62
CA ASP A 565 -8.75 25.88 -35.22
C ASP A 565 -8.49 26.75 -33.99
N GLU A 566 -8.59 28.07 -34.14
CA GLU A 566 -8.30 29.02 -33.06
C GLU A 566 -9.25 28.89 -31.87
N SER A 567 -10.47 28.36 -32.07
CA SER A 567 -11.42 28.09 -30.97
C SER A 567 -11.26 26.71 -30.32
N ALA A 568 -10.32 25.86 -30.80
CA ALA A 568 -10.09 24.55 -30.23
C ALA A 568 -9.07 24.56 -29.07
N PRO A 569 -9.30 23.80 -27.98
CA PRO A 569 -10.48 23.00 -27.68
C PRO A 569 -11.70 23.85 -27.28
N HIS A 570 -12.88 23.41 -27.71
CA HIS A 570 -14.15 24.08 -27.40
C HIS A 570 -14.65 23.76 -25.99
N GLU A 571 -14.35 22.55 -25.51
CA GLU A 571 -14.57 22.14 -24.12
C GLU A 571 -13.28 21.53 -23.55
N VAL A 572 -12.83 22.04 -22.41
CA VAL A 572 -11.81 21.40 -21.57
C VAL A 572 -12.51 20.78 -20.37
N LEU A 573 -12.78 19.48 -20.46
CA LEU A 573 -13.56 18.73 -19.49
C LEU A 573 -12.64 18.04 -18.47
N LEU A 574 -12.63 18.55 -17.24
CA LEU A 574 -11.89 17.94 -16.13
C LEU A 574 -12.70 16.82 -15.48
N ILE A 575 -12.14 15.61 -15.43
CA ILE A 575 -12.71 14.48 -14.71
C ILE A 575 -12.12 14.41 -13.29
N LEU A 576 -12.99 14.39 -12.29
CA LEU A 576 -12.63 14.30 -10.87
C LEU A 576 -13.29 13.07 -10.21
N ASP A 577 -12.64 12.55 -9.17
CA ASP A 577 -13.16 11.48 -8.32
C ASP A 577 -13.74 12.09 -7.02
N ALA A 578 -15.06 11.96 -6.83
CA ALA A 578 -15.75 12.46 -5.64
C ALA A 578 -15.23 11.85 -4.33
N GLY A 579 -14.68 10.64 -4.37
CA GLY A 579 -14.10 9.96 -3.21
C GLY A 579 -12.82 10.62 -2.68
N THR A 580 -12.17 11.47 -3.48
CA THR A 580 -10.90 12.10 -3.11
C THR A 580 -11.07 13.37 -2.25
N GLY A 581 -12.30 13.85 -2.04
CA GLY A 581 -12.62 15.00 -1.19
C GLY A 581 -11.84 16.25 -1.61
N GLN A 582 -11.30 17.01 -0.64
CA GLN A 582 -10.58 18.26 -0.87
C GLN A 582 -9.37 18.18 -1.82
N ASN A 583 -8.82 16.97 -2.05
CA ASN A 583 -7.80 16.79 -3.08
C ASN A 583 -8.33 17.08 -4.49
N ALA A 584 -9.62 16.81 -4.76
CA ALA A 584 -10.24 17.12 -6.05
C ALA A 584 -10.26 18.62 -6.33
N LEU A 585 -10.55 19.44 -5.31
CA LEU A 585 -10.53 20.90 -5.41
C LEU A 585 -9.12 21.44 -5.68
N SER A 586 -8.11 20.93 -4.97
CA SER A 586 -6.72 21.32 -5.22
C SER A 586 -6.28 20.96 -6.65
N GLN A 587 -6.66 19.78 -7.14
CA GLN A 587 -6.39 19.37 -8.53
C GLN A 587 -7.07 20.29 -9.53
N ALA A 588 -8.35 20.58 -9.33
CA ALA A 588 -9.13 21.39 -10.24
C ALA A 588 -8.58 22.82 -10.37
N LYS A 589 -8.11 23.43 -9.27
CA LYS A 589 -7.37 24.71 -9.33
C LYS A 589 -6.14 24.64 -10.22
N LEU A 590 -5.30 23.61 -10.04
CA LEU A 590 -4.07 23.44 -10.83
C LEU A 590 -4.34 23.23 -12.33
N PHE A 591 -5.36 22.44 -12.69
CA PHE A 591 -5.73 22.26 -14.10
C PHE A 591 -6.33 23.54 -14.69
N ASN A 592 -7.13 24.28 -13.91
CA ASN A 592 -7.71 25.54 -14.34
C ASN A 592 -6.66 26.61 -14.63
N GLU A 593 -5.63 26.70 -13.79
CA GLU A 593 -4.46 27.56 -14.03
C GLU A 593 -3.68 27.18 -15.30
N ALA A 594 -3.70 25.91 -15.70
CA ALA A 594 -2.90 25.43 -16.81
C ALA A 594 -3.59 25.55 -18.18
N VAL A 595 -4.87 25.19 -18.27
CA VAL A 595 -5.58 25.09 -19.56
C VAL A 595 -6.92 25.82 -19.63
N GLU A 596 -7.37 26.45 -18.53
CA GLU A 596 -8.69 27.09 -18.38
C GLU A 596 -9.82 26.08 -18.60
N LEU A 597 -10.41 25.60 -17.50
CA LEU A 597 -11.47 24.61 -17.57
C LEU A 597 -12.79 25.25 -17.97
N THR A 598 -13.52 24.59 -18.87
CA THR A 598 -14.87 24.99 -19.28
C THR A 598 -15.94 24.04 -18.74
N GLY A 599 -15.54 22.86 -18.28
CA GLY A 599 -16.43 21.88 -17.68
C GLY A 599 -15.75 20.96 -16.67
N ILE A 600 -16.55 20.46 -15.73
CA ILE A 600 -16.19 19.43 -14.76
C ILE A 600 -17.14 18.25 -14.89
N ALA A 601 -16.62 17.03 -14.84
CA ALA A 601 -17.39 15.83 -14.58
C ALA A 601 -16.93 15.16 -13.28
N LEU A 602 -17.87 14.95 -12.36
CA LEU A 602 -17.58 14.36 -11.05
C LEU A 602 -18.04 12.91 -11.00
N THR A 603 -17.10 11.97 -10.84
CA THR A 603 -17.35 10.53 -10.93
C THR A 603 -17.33 9.84 -9.55
N LYS A 604 -17.77 8.58 -9.52
CA LYS A 604 -17.77 7.69 -8.34
C LYS A 604 -18.59 8.22 -7.15
N LEU A 605 -19.64 8.99 -7.43
CA LEU A 605 -20.54 9.53 -6.40
C LEU A 605 -21.31 8.43 -5.64
N ASP A 606 -21.50 7.27 -6.27
CA ASP A 606 -22.11 6.06 -5.70
C ASP A 606 -21.23 5.35 -4.66
N GLY A 607 -19.92 5.52 -4.78
CA GLY A 607 -18.94 4.85 -3.94
C GLY A 607 -18.72 5.52 -2.58
N THR A 608 -19.09 6.81 -2.43
CA THR A 608 -18.53 7.69 -1.41
C THR A 608 -19.58 8.38 -0.52
N ALA A 609 -19.19 8.66 0.73
CA ALA A 609 -19.92 9.57 1.64
C ALA A 609 -19.41 11.02 1.54
N LYS A 610 -18.35 11.27 0.75
CA LYS A 610 -17.64 12.54 0.62
C LYS A 610 -18.14 13.40 -0.55
N GLY A 611 -19.42 13.27 -0.91
CA GLY A 611 -20.00 13.96 -2.05
C GLY A 611 -20.13 15.48 -1.89
N GLY A 612 -19.88 16.03 -0.70
CA GLY A 612 -19.93 17.47 -0.44
C GLY A 612 -18.87 18.30 -1.19
N ILE A 613 -17.85 17.65 -1.75
CA ILE A 613 -16.82 18.31 -2.56
C ILE A 613 -17.39 19.10 -3.76
N ILE A 614 -18.54 18.70 -4.29
CA ILE A 614 -19.20 19.37 -5.43
C ILE A 614 -19.52 20.84 -5.14
N PHE A 615 -19.94 21.13 -3.91
CA PHE A 615 -20.25 22.49 -3.45
C PHE A 615 -18.97 23.34 -3.33
N ALA A 616 -17.87 22.74 -2.86
CA ALA A 616 -16.58 23.41 -2.79
C ALA A 616 -16.06 23.78 -4.19
N LEU A 617 -16.20 22.87 -5.16
CA LEU A 617 -15.85 23.11 -6.56
C LEU A 617 -16.69 24.24 -7.16
N ALA A 618 -18.01 24.20 -6.98
CA ALA A 618 -18.92 25.22 -7.50
C ALA A 618 -18.61 26.61 -6.90
N ASN A 619 -18.42 26.68 -5.58
CA ASN A 619 -18.17 27.95 -4.88
C ASN A 619 -16.84 28.59 -5.30
N GLN A 620 -15.77 27.81 -5.36
CA GLN A 620 -14.41 28.34 -5.54
C GLN A 620 -13.98 28.48 -7.00
N LEU A 621 -14.46 27.62 -7.92
CA LEU A 621 -14.04 27.64 -9.33
C LEU A 621 -15.08 28.26 -10.25
N ARG A 622 -16.37 28.14 -9.94
CA ARG A 622 -17.48 28.60 -10.79
C ARG A 622 -17.42 28.07 -12.24
N VAL A 623 -16.76 26.93 -12.44
CA VAL A 623 -16.71 26.22 -13.71
C VAL A 623 -17.97 25.35 -13.81
N PRO A 624 -18.66 25.31 -14.96
CA PRO A 624 -19.81 24.43 -15.17
C PRO A 624 -19.53 22.97 -14.78
N ILE A 625 -20.43 22.37 -14.01
CA ILE A 625 -20.45 20.94 -13.78
C ILE A 625 -21.35 20.38 -14.87
N ARG A 626 -20.77 19.64 -15.83
CA ARG A 626 -21.50 19.09 -16.97
C ARG A 626 -22.16 17.78 -16.61
N PHE A 627 -21.42 16.91 -15.91
CA PHE A 627 -21.81 15.53 -15.70
C PHE A 627 -21.52 15.04 -14.28
N ILE A 628 -22.34 14.09 -13.84
CA ILE A 628 -22.12 13.29 -12.65
C ILE A 628 -22.10 11.80 -13.00
N GLY A 629 -21.06 11.11 -12.54
CA GLY A 629 -20.88 9.67 -12.69
C GLY A 629 -21.31 8.96 -11.42
N VAL A 630 -22.39 8.18 -11.52
CA VAL A 630 -23.08 7.54 -10.38
C VAL A 630 -23.08 6.02 -10.46
N GLY A 631 -22.19 5.43 -11.25
CA GLY A 631 -22.01 3.99 -11.37
C GLY A 631 -21.14 3.57 -12.56
N GLU A 632 -21.07 2.26 -12.81
CA GLU A 632 -20.19 1.66 -13.81
C GLU A 632 -20.88 1.43 -15.17
N GLN A 633 -22.21 1.37 -15.22
CA GLN A 633 -22.98 1.11 -16.45
C GLN A 633 -22.84 2.27 -17.44
N ILE A 634 -23.10 1.98 -18.72
CA ILE A 634 -22.93 2.96 -19.80
C ILE A 634 -23.82 4.19 -19.61
N ASP A 635 -25.02 3.99 -19.05
CA ASP A 635 -26.01 5.05 -18.78
C ASP A 635 -25.80 5.76 -17.42
N ASP A 636 -24.77 5.38 -16.64
CA ASP A 636 -24.51 5.97 -15.32
C ASP A 636 -23.73 7.31 -15.38
N LEU A 637 -23.55 7.89 -16.59
CA LEU A 637 -23.07 9.27 -16.76
C LEU A 637 -24.28 10.15 -17.08
N GLN A 638 -24.69 10.95 -16.09
CA GLN A 638 -25.88 11.80 -16.18
C GLN A 638 -25.50 13.27 -16.32
N ASP A 639 -26.36 14.06 -16.96
CA ASP A 639 -26.23 15.52 -16.95
C ASP A 639 -26.41 16.00 -15.51
N PHE A 640 -25.60 16.97 -15.12
CA PHE A 640 -25.73 17.56 -13.81
C PHE A 640 -26.89 18.56 -13.79
N ASP A 641 -27.83 18.34 -12.87
CA ASP A 641 -28.91 19.26 -12.54
C ASP A 641 -28.85 19.59 -11.05
N ALA A 642 -28.59 20.85 -10.72
CA ALA A 642 -28.42 21.30 -9.34
C ALA A 642 -29.64 20.99 -8.46
N LYS A 643 -30.85 21.18 -9.01
CA LYS A 643 -32.10 20.95 -8.26
C LYS A 643 -32.27 19.46 -7.95
N SER A 644 -32.19 18.60 -8.95
CA SER A 644 -32.34 17.14 -8.80
C SER A 644 -31.27 16.56 -7.88
N PHE A 645 -30.03 17.05 -7.98
CA PHE A 645 -28.94 16.63 -7.10
C PHE A 645 -29.21 17.01 -5.65
N VAL A 646 -29.56 18.26 -5.37
CA VAL A 646 -29.89 18.72 -4.02
C VAL A 646 -31.14 18.01 -3.50
N ASP A 647 -32.20 17.89 -4.30
CA ASP A 647 -33.42 17.15 -3.92
C ASP A 647 -33.09 15.71 -3.48
N ALA A 648 -32.24 15.00 -4.23
CA ALA A 648 -31.82 13.64 -3.92
C ALA A 648 -31.05 13.50 -2.58
N LEU A 649 -30.37 14.56 -2.12
CA LEU A 649 -29.69 14.57 -0.82
C LEU A 649 -30.67 14.66 0.36
N PHE A 650 -31.88 15.16 0.15
CA PHE A 650 -32.88 15.43 1.19
C PHE A 650 -34.07 14.45 1.16
N VAL A 651 -34.05 13.41 0.30
CA VAL A 651 -35.07 12.36 0.28
C VAL A 651 -35.05 11.58 1.60
N LYS A 652 -36.21 11.48 2.27
CA LYS A 652 -36.42 10.60 3.44
C LYS A 652 -36.59 9.16 2.94
N ASP A 653 -35.86 8.22 3.54
CA ASP A 653 -35.98 6.78 3.25
C ASP A 653 -37.33 6.20 3.69
#